data_AF-A0A485LFT9-F1
#
_entry.id   AF-A0A485LFT9-F1
#
_cell.length_a   1.000
_cell.length_b   1.000
_cell.length_c   1.000
_cell.angle_alpha   90.00
_cell.angle_beta   90.00
_cell.angle_gamma   90.00
#
_symmetry.space_group_name_H-M   'P 1'
#
loop_
_entity.id
_entity.type
_entity.pdbx_description
1 polymer ?
#
loop_
_entity_poly.entity_id
_entity_poly.type
_entity_poly.pdbx_seq_one_letter_code
_entity_poly.pdbx_strand_id
1 'polypeptide(L)'
;MTHAATTCNSRVELGFTERAFIDWSLRITSALSAAGCIYMIARYLSRPKAERDIASKMAVALAWFELMIALVKAPSTYFVKFESHNTTYSRAAVQPGALATTCQVQAYFIQVFMLQAVLWNNCMAYNLLRWVVYRDPEEKLQSRFWIYLFSTGFFSVVWGLGTALPLWTYHSHEKSSLFGFARFFCWFRDPTASLAAFISFVVLTLAFSAAVAIKIRRVVAARAKQQSVYASVDDDVQAIQNRLFLFVFAFFCLHLPPVLYRVFQALYQNKDPEYGDDMTTRVFDCRLDAMKIFGILAQIIINLQGFVDAMIYGGFFVRWCKRSPPRDSVLAADRPPSIFLEDVESSHSGSHFGHRNHHPKHTAHVSIFASTFNMAEGAVPTDRELETWIPSGHNVYVIGVQECLNLPAMRYAMATHLRKLHGKSFVEYGREIGRKETMLGYHGFIAITVYVSAEDVQAGNFYMHLEAISKVHRGKNLMGLGRASNKGAVGFAFRYFNSTFAVVTCHLASDSTGKSKVKKRHRDGMSILGDMHLQAIDNEFDCHLMAHHTIFMGDLNYRLTAREASPDRILNMITAVVNSNCRNRSFKRGLVFSHDQLMPRGFDETTTTPTSTIVPDNEYVLINTPMAMQANQYAGLPPPILVDAAVTPHHQQSDIDSSFSSVASALSFSDVTWKALLDHDELKRSMAGGVIYHDFDEAMISFAPTYRRVLHSILDPTHVWTVDQVAQLYTVHLGEGKVRVPSYTDRILFHSLPGMRERFYCIHYGSTEEIGTSDHKPVSCVFEVVTDKPHRAPAPLACSAHDAEPRKKTKLHLFTLVLTALQVRWAPALETFSSEGETDDQLDPLDQPSSLLQRKGSSQGGSRVSEPTQVGSSVVDGLRVRSVFPLPCEDEFAEERQLAAVADQMLQDPTQPHRRRRRQRLQPTSQTNTWSALAEHGLKQCAVVTPQNHLHAALSFVDPSGASVGQGVVGLVEASLRLGHPIEFTSALSMGGRRTGELTGTAMLMLEKITE
;
A
#
# COMPACT_ATOMS: atom_id res chain seq x y z
N MET A 1 66.48 53.92 9.24
CA MET A 1 66.70 53.23 7.95
C MET A 1 66.86 51.74 8.27
N THR A 2 66.03 50.78 7.86
CA THR A 2 64.88 50.71 6.96
C THR A 2 64.17 49.39 7.31
N HIS A 3 62.86 49.45 7.55
CA HIS A 3 61.85 48.39 7.53
C HIS A 3 62.28 46.91 7.70
N ALA A 4 62.09 46.36 8.89
CA ALA A 4 61.68 44.96 9.05
C ALA A 4 60.16 44.95 9.31
N ALA A 5 59.39 45.13 8.23
CA ALA A 5 57.96 44.86 8.26
C ALA A 5 57.78 43.34 8.48
N THR A 6 57.43 42.94 9.70
CA THR A 6 56.99 41.59 10.04
C THR A 6 55.66 41.34 9.32
N THR A 7 55.75 40.95 8.05
CA THR A 7 54.62 40.43 7.29
C THR A 7 54.26 39.09 7.91
N CYS A 8 53.24 39.10 8.78
CA CYS A 8 52.67 37.91 9.37
C CYS A 8 51.98 37.08 8.27
N ASN A 9 52.75 36.23 7.59
CA ASN A 9 52.22 35.28 6.60
C ASN A 9 51.67 34.04 7.35
N SER A 10 50.70 34.29 8.23
CA SER A 10 50.17 33.39 9.27
C SER A 10 49.45 32.11 8.77
N ARG A 11 49.31 31.92 7.46
CA ARG A 11 48.52 30.81 6.90
C ARG A 11 49.25 29.47 6.91
N VAL A 12 50.59 29.45 6.99
CA VAL A 12 51.40 28.25 6.71
C VAL A 12 52.37 27.88 7.84
N GLU A 13 52.54 28.78 8.82
CA GLU A 13 53.47 28.59 9.93
C GLU A 13 52.78 27.96 11.13
N LEU A 14 53.38 26.88 11.66
CA LEU A 14 52.92 26.15 12.85
C LEU A 14 54.04 26.16 13.89
N GLY A 15 53.68 26.45 15.14
CA GLY A 15 54.59 26.28 16.28
C GLY A 15 54.90 24.81 16.52
N PHE A 16 56.07 24.50 17.07
CA PHE A 16 56.48 23.11 17.33
C PHE A 16 55.53 22.38 18.30
N THR A 17 55.11 23.06 19.37
CA THR A 17 54.12 22.56 20.35
C THR A 17 52.73 22.38 19.73
N GLU A 18 52.31 23.33 18.89
CA GLU A 18 51.03 23.27 18.17
C GLU A 18 50.99 22.06 17.21
N ARG A 19 52.07 21.84 16.45
CA ARG A 19 52.18 20.68 15.56
C ARG A 19 52.11 19.35 16.32
N ALA A 20 52.88 19.22 17.40
CA ALA A 20 52.87 18.02 18.22
C ALA A 20 51.47 17.72 18.77
N PHE A 21 50.75 18.76 19.21
CA PHE A 21 49.39 18.64 19.70
C PHE A 21 48.38 18.24 18.60
N ILE A 22 48.52 18.79 17.39
CA ILE A 22 47.71 18.41 16.22
C ILE A 22 47.93 16.93 15.87
N ASP A 23 49.18 16.49 15.72
CA ASP A 23 49.50 15.11 15.35
C ASP A 23 48.99 14.11 16.40
N TRP A 24 49.19 14.39 17.70
CA TRP A 24 48.66 13.58 18.79
C TRP A 24 47.12 13.51 18.78
N SER A 25 46.48 14.68 18.68
CA SER A 25 45.02 14.78 18.67
C SER A 25 44.39 14.01 17.52
N LEU A 26 44.95 14.15 16.30
CA LEU A 26 44.45 13.45 15.11
C LEU A 26 44.61 11.93 15.23
N ARG A 27 45.77 11.45 15.70
CA ARG A 27 46.04 10.01 15.83
C ARG A 27 45.11 9.35 16.85
N ILE A 28 44.95 9.96 18.03
CA ILE A 28 44.08 9.42 19.09
C ILE A 28 42.63 9.43 18.63
N THR A 29 42.13 10.57 18.13
CA THR A 29 40.72 10.70 17.73
C THR A 29 40.38 9.79 16.55
N SER A 30 41.28 9.64 15.57
CA SER A 30 41.10 8.71 14.45
C SER A 30 41.10 7.24 14.91
N ALA A 31 41.96 6.88 15.87
CA ALA A 31 41.98 5.53 16.44
C ALA A 31 40.68 5.21 17.20
N LEU A 32 40.17 6.15 18.01
CA LEU A 32 38.89 6.01 18.70
C LEU A 32 37.71 5.88 17.73
N SER A 33 37.70 6.69 16.67
CA SER A 33 36.68 6.64 15.62
C SER A 33 36.70 5.31 14.87
N ALA A 34 37.88 4.84 14.47
CA ALA A 34 38.05 3.54 13.83
C ALA A 34 37.58 2.40 14.75
N ALA A 35 37.91 2.44 16.05
CA ALA A 35 37.46 1.45 17.01
C ALA A 35 35.92 1.43 17.15
N GLY A 36 35.28 2.61 17.17
CA GLY A 36 33.82 2.74 17.15
C GLY A 36 33.18 2.13 15.90
N CYS A 37 33.74 2.43 14.73
CA CYS A 37 33.26 1.89 13.45
C CYS A 37 33.41 0.37 13.38
N ILE A 38 34.58 -0.17 13.75
CA ILE A 38 34.84 -1.62 13.79
C ILE A 38 33.85 -2.31 14.74
N TYR A 39 33.57 -1.71 15.91
CA TYR A 39 32.58 -2.24 16.84
C TYR A 39 31.18 -2.37 16.20
N MET A 40 30.71 -1.34 15.49
CA MET A 40 29.41 -1.37 14.81
C MET A 40 29.35 -2.45 13.72
N ILE A 41 30.40 -2.52 12.89
CA ILE A 41 30.51 -3.50 11.80
C ILE A 41 30.51 -4.92 12.37
N ALA A 42 31.34 -5.20 13.37
CA ALA A 42 31.42 -6.51 14.02
C ALA A 42 30.06 -6.91 14.63
N ARG A 43 29.41 -5.98 15.35
CA ARG A 43 28.09 -6.21 15.95
C ARG A 43 27.03 -6.57 14.92
N TYR A 44 27.02 -5.91 13.76
CA TYR A 44 26.08 -6.19 12.68
C TYR A 44 26.34 -7.55 12.03
N LEU A 45 27.60 -7.90 11.80
CA LEU A 45 27.97 -9.19 11.20
C LEU A 45 27.64 -10.37 12.11
N SER A 46 27.70 -10.20 13.44
CA SER A 46 27.32 -11.22 14.42
C SER A 46 25.81 -11.48 14.52
N ARG A 47 24.94 -10.65 13.93
CA ARG A 47 23.48 -10.84 13.94
C ARG A 47 23.02 -11.83 12.85
N PRO A 48 22.03 -12.72 13.12
CA PRO A 48 21.41 -13.56 12.09
C PRO A 48 20.86 -12.73 10.93
N LYS A 49 20.92 -13.25 9.69
CA LYS A 49 20.46 -12.50 8.50
C LYS A 49 18.98 -12.08 8.59
N ALA A 50 18.13 -12.89 9.22
CA ALA A 50 16.70 -12.62 9.40
C ALA A 50 16.40 -11.45 10.35
N GLU A 51 17.35 -11.05 11.21
CA GLU A 51 17.18 -9.98 12.19
C GLU A 51 17.82 -8.64 11.76
N ARG A 52 18.33 -8.57 10.52
CA ARG A 52 19.01 -7.38 10.00
C ARG A 52 18.00 -6.46 9.31
N ASP A 53 17.70 -5.34 9.96
CA ASP A 53 16.86 -4.27 9.40
C ASP A 53 17.65 -3.25 8.56
N ILE A 54 16.93 -2.46 7.76
CA ILE A 54 17.48 -1.42 6.89
C ILE A 54 18.18 -0.34 7.70
N ALA A 55 17.66 0.00 8.88
CA ALA A 55 18.25 1.01 9.76
C ALA A 55 19.67 0.61 10.18
N SER A 56 19.85 -0.63 10.65
CA SER A 56 21.17 -1.17 10.99
C SER A 56 22.08 -1.26 9.77
N LYS A 57 21.54 -1.65 8.61
CA LYS A 57 22.30 -1.73 7.35
C LYS A 57 22.81 -0.37 6.89
N MET A 58 22.00 0.68 7.02
CA MET A 58 22.39 2.06 6.69
C MET A 58 23.42 2.62 7.68
N ALA A 59 23.27 2.35 8.98
CA ALA A 59 24.23 2.76 10.00
C ALA A 59 25.61 2.09 9.79
N VAL A 60 25.63 0.83 9.38
CA VAL A 60 26.88 0.11 9.08
C VAL A 60 27.56 0.64 7.82
N ALA A 61 26.80 1.04 6.80
CA ALA A 61 27.37 1.71 5.63
C ALA A 61 28.03 3.05 6.02
N LEU A 62 27.39 3.84 6.89
CA LEU A 62 27.99 5.05 7.46
C LEU A 62 29.29 4.74 8.21
N ALA A 63 29.29 3.68 9.03
CA ALA A 63 30.48 3.22 9.75
C ALA A 63 31.64 2.86 8.82
N TRP A 64 31.36 2.28 7.65
CA TRP A 64 32.39 2.01 6.65
C TRP A 64 33.01 3.29 6.07
N PHE A 65 32.19 4.30 5.77
CA PHE A 65 32.69 5.59 5.27
C PHE A 65 33.56 6.28 6.33
N GLU A 66 33.10 6.32 7.57
CA GLU A 66 33.84 6.91 8.70
C GLU A 66 35.12 6.14 9.03
N LEU A 67 35.11 4.82 8.89
CA LEU A 67 36.32 4.00 9.03
C LEU A 67 37.36 4.36 7.96
N MET A 68 36.94 4.53 6.70
CA MET A 68 37.86 4.95 5.64
C MET A 68 38.42 6.35 5.90
N ILE A 69 37.60 7.30 6.37
CA ILE A 69 38.05 8.65 6.74
C ILE A 69 39.11 8.56 7.85
N ALA A 70 38.87 7.76 8.90
CA ALA A 70 39.80 7.59 10.01
C ALA A 70 41.13 6.96 9.56
N LEU A 71 41.10 5.95 8.70
CA LEU A 71 42.30 5.30 8.16
C LEU A 71 43.13 6.24 7.28
N VAL A 72 42.48 7.06 6.44
CA VAL A 72 43.17 8.01 5.56
C VAL A 72 43.72 9.22 6.34
N LYS A 73 43.08 9.60 7.47
CA LYS A 73 43.58 10.66 8.37
C LYS A 73 44.69 10.19 9.33
N ALA A 74 44.78 8.89 9.64
CA ALA A 74 45.75 8.32 10.57
C ALA A 74 47.24 8.69 10.30
N PRO A 75 47.72 8.76 9.04
CA PRO A 75 49.07 9.24 8.73
C PRO A 75 49.31 10.71 9.14
N SER A 76 48.29 11.46 9.57
CA SER A 76 48.37 12.85 10.05
C SER A 76 49.09 13.76 9.05
N THR A 77 50.09 14.53 9.50
CA THR A 77 50.88 15.44 8.67
C THR A 77 52.14 14.81 8.05
N TYR A 78 52.27 13.47 8.06
CA TYR A 78 53.49 12.77 7.60
C TYR A 78 53.87 13.08 6.14
N PHE A 79 52.90 13.42 5.29
CA PHE A 79 53.11 13.75 3.88
C PHE A 79 53.55 15.20 3.64
N VAL A 80 53.71 16.00 4.69
CA VAL A 80 54.04 17.43 4.63
C VAL A 80 55.44 17.65 5.18
N LYS A 81 56.29 18.35 4.42
CA LYS A 81 57.62 18.74 4.89
C LYS A 81 57.53 20.07 5.64
N PHE A 82 58.11 20.09 6.83
CA PHE A 82 58.19 21.29 7.68
C PHE A 82 59.64 21.77 7.68
N GLU A 83 59.88 22.94 7.11
CA GLU A 83 61.20 23.58 7.11
C GLU A 83 61.29 24.54 8.31
N SER A 84 62.33 24.38 9.13
CA SER A 84 62.58 25.22 10.31
C SER A 84 62.98 26.62 9.85
N HIS A 85 62.15 27.62 10.14
CA HIS A 85 62.42 29.01 9.75
C HIS A 85 63.12 29.79 10.88
N ASN A 86 62.93 29.39 12.15
CA ASN A 86 63.63 29.86 13.38
C ASN A 86 63.35 28.89 14.55
N THR A 87 63.93 29.10 15.75
CA THR A 87 63.75 28.24 16.95
C THR A 87 62.30 28.06 17.42
N THR A 88 61.36 28.86 16.91
CA THR A 88 59.96 28.90 17.39
C THR A 88 58.92 28.47 16.34
N TYR A 89 59.25 28.48 15.03
CA TYR A 89 58.27 28.30 13.93
C TYR A 89 58.78 27.42 12.79
N SER A 90 57.87 26.62 12.22
CA SER A 90 58.10 25.80 11.02
C SER A 90 57.18 26.22 9.88
N ARG A 91 57.72 26.39 8.67
CA ARG A 91 56.95 26.65 7.44
C ARG A 91 56.57 25.33 6.78
N ALA A 92 55.27 25.08 6.60
CA ALA A 92 54.80 23.90 5.87
C ALA A 92 54.92 24.11 4.35
N ALA A 93 55.78 23.35 3.68
CA ALA A 93 55.91 23.39 2.22
C ALA A 93 55.60 22.00 1.65
N VAL A 94 54.67 21.93 0.68
CA VAL A 94 54.48 20.72 -0.13
C VAL A 94 55.62 20.69 -1.15
N GLN A 95 56.67 19.88 -0.89
CA GLN A 95 57.82 19.78 -1.81
C GLN A 95 57.47 19.01 -3.09
N PRO A 96 58.06 19.35 -4.25
CA PRO A 96 57.85 18.62 -5.51
C PRO A 96 58.32 17.16 -5.39
N GLY A 97 57.57 16.23 -6.01
CA GLY A 97 57.89 14.80 -6.06
C GLY A 97 56.83 13.90 -5.40
N ALA A 98 57.24 12.71 -4.93
CA ALA A 98 56.33 11.66 -4.44
C ALA A 98 55.45 12.07 -3.25
N LEU A 99 55.96 12.92 -2.33
CA LEU A 99 55.20 13.40 -1.18
C LEU A 99 54.01 14.29 -1.58
N ALA A 100 54.16 15.13 -2.61
CA ALA A 100 53.07 15.96 -3.12
C ALA A 100 51.92 15.10 -3.68
N THR A 101 52.26 14.04 -4.43
CA THR A 101 51.29 13.07 -4.94
C THR A 101 50.55 12.37 -3.80
N THR A 102 51.26 11.92 -2.76
CA THR A 102 50.61 11.27 -1.60
C THR A 102 49.69 12.21 -0.82
N CYS A 103 50.04 13.49 -0.71
CA CYS A 103 49.20 14.51 -0.09
C CYS A 103 47.90 14.75 -0.89
N GLN A 104 47.99 14.80 -2.23
CA GLN A 104 46.83 14.92 -3.10
C GLN A 104 45.92 13.69 -3.04
N VAL A 105 46.51 12.48 -3.00
CA VAL A 105 45.76 11.23 -2.85
C VAL A 105 45.02 11.21 -1.50
N GLN A 106 45.68 11.60 -0.41
CA GLN A 106 45.04 11.72 0.90
C GLN A 106 43.86 12.70 0.84
N ALA A 107 44.05 13.89 0.28
CA ALA A 107 43.02 14.91 0.15
C ALA A 107 41.81 14.43 -0.66
N TYR A 108 42.05 13.73 -1.78
CA TYR A 108 41.01 13.16 -2.62
C TYR A 108 40.16 12.13 -1.87
N PHE A 109 40.79 11.15 -1.20
CA PHE A 109 40.05 10.13 -0.46
C PHE A 109 39.27 10.72 0.72
N ILE A 110 39.87 11.67 1.46
CA ILE A 110 39.17 12.40 2.52
C ILE A 110 37.95 13.12 1.94
N GLN A 111 38.10 13.81 0.81
CA GLN A 111 37.00 14.53 0.18
C GLN A 111 35.87 13.61 -0.26
N VAL A 112 36.18 12.48 -0.90
CA VAL A 112 35.19 11.52 -1.38
C VAL A 112 34.39 10.95 -0.21
N PHE A 113 35.06 10.39 0.80
CA PHE A 113 34.36 9.72 1.90
C PHE A 113 33.66 10.70 2.84
N MET A 114 34.25 11.88 3.11
CA MET A 114 33.55 12.90 3.92
C MET A 114 32.28 13.39 3.20
N LEU A 115 32.35 13.65 1.89
CA LEU A 115 31.18 14.07 1.14
C LEU A 115 30.14 12.95 1.06
N GLN A 116 30.58 11.70 0.87
CA GLN A 116 29.69 10.55 0.87
C GLN A 116 28.98 10.38 2.21
N ALA A 117 29.68 10.52 3.34
CA ALA A 117 29.09 10.45 4.67
C ALA A 117 28.05 11.57 4.91
N VAL A 118 28.35 12.80 4.46
CA VAL A 118 27.40 13.94 4.54
C VAL A 118 26.14 13.66 3.72
N LEU A 119 26.28 13.21 2.47
CA LEU A 119 25.13 12.87 1.62
C LEU A 119 24.36 11.65 2.15
N TRP A 120 25.07 10.68 2.73
CA TRP A 120 24.46 9.49 3.34
C TRP A 120 23.55 9.84 4.51
N ASN A 121 23.90 10.85 5.31
CA ASN A 121 23.02 11.35 6.37
C ASN A 121 21.68 11.87 5.83
N ASN A 122 21.66 12.53 4.66
CA ASN A 122 20.39 12.88 3.99
C ASN A 122 19.63 11.64 3.52
N CYS A 123 20.32 10.62 2.98
CA CYS A 123 19.67 9.36 2.61
C CYS A 123 19.04 8.67 3.83
N MET A 124 19.73 8.65 4.98
CA MET A 124 19.20 8.11 6.23
C MET A 124 17.99 8.91 6.73
N ALA A 125 18.06 10.25 6.74
CA ALA A 125 16.94 11.10 7.10
C ALA A 125 15.74 10.91 6.16
N TYR A 126 15.98 10.80 4.85
CA TYR A 126 14.95 10.56 3.86
C TYR A 126 14.32 9.17 3.99
N ASN A 127 15.13 8.14 4.25
CA ASN A 127 14.65 6.78 4.50
C ASN A 127 13.75 6.75 5.74
N LEU A 128 14.12 7.50 6.78
CA LEU A 128 13.27 7.67 7.96
C LEU A 128 11.98 8.44 7.66
N LEU A 129 12.02 9.50 6.85
CA LEU A 129 10.81 10.19 6.38
C LEU A 129 9.88 9.22 5.62
N ARG A 130 10.44 8.40 4.74
CA ARG A 130 9.73 7.38 3.96
C ARG A 130 9.07 6.34 4.85
N TRP A 131 9.77 5.92 5.89
CA TRP A 131 9.25 4.97 6.84
C TRP A 131 8.17 5.58 7.77
N VAL A 132 8.43 6.73 8.41
CA VAL A 132 7.49 7.33 9.39
C VAL A 132 6.31 8.03 8.73
N VAL A 133 6.57 8.86 7.71
CA VAL A 133 5.53 9.68 7.07
C VAL A 133 4.84 8.93 5.95
N TYR A 134 5.61 8.34 5.03
CA TYR A 134 5.07 7.67 3.85
C TYR A 134 4.76 6.18 4.06
N ARG A 135 5.13 5.59 5.19
CA ARG A 135 4.88 4.18 5.55
C ARG A 135 5.34 3.18 4.48
N ASP A 136 6.45 3.46 3.78
CA ASP A 136 7.04 2.50 2.85
C ASP A 136 7.44 1.22 3.62
N PRO A 137 7.08 0.00 3.13
CA PRO A 137 7.41 -1.25 3.80
C PRO A 137 8.91 -1.52 3.80
N GLU A 138 9.37 -2.34 4.76
CA GLU A 138 10.79 -2.65 4.97
C GLU A 138 11.48 -3.15 3.69
N GLU A 139 10.84 -4.02 2.92
CA GLU A 139 11.38 -4.55 1.66
C GLU A 139 11.63 -3.45 0.61
N LYS A 140 10.69 -2.49 0.52
CA LYS A 140 10.79 -1.35 -0.38
C LYS A 140 11.84 -0.35 0.08
N LEU A 141 12.05 -0.19 1.39
CA LEU A 141 13.17 0.59 1.93
C LEU A 141 14.51 -0.11 1.64
N GLN A 142 14.55 -1.44 1.76
CA GLN A 142 15.74 -2.24 1.46
C GLN A 142 16.12 -2.23 -0.02
N SER A 143 15.15 -2.28 -0.94
CA SER A 143 15.43 -2.23 -2.39
C SER A 143 16.08 -0.91 -2.81
N ARG A 144 15.78 0.19 -2.11
CA ARG A 144 16.39 1.52 -2.35
C ARG A 144 17.82 1.64 -1.85
N PHE A 145 18.27 0.78 -0.94
CA PHE A 145 19.61 0.86 -0.34
C PHE A 145 20.72 0.96 -1.39
N TRP A 146 20.68 0.10 -2.41
CA TRP A 146 21.71 0.08 -3.45
C TRP A 146 21.68 1.34 -4.31
N ILE A 147 20.49 1.87 -4.60
CA ILE A 147 20.33 3.13 -5.32
C ILE A 147 21.01 4.25 -4.52
N TYR A 148 20.76 4.34 -3.21
CA TYR A 148 21.41 5.34 -2.35
C TYR A 148 22.93 5.18 -2.32
N LEU A 149 23.41 3.94 -2.18
CA LEU A 149 24.84 3.64 -2.05
C LEU A 149 25.60 4.02 -3.32
N PHE A 150 25.10 3.59 -4.48
CA PHE A 150 25.76 3.88 -5.75
C PHE A 150 25.59 5.34 -6.17
N SER A 151 24.43 5.97 -5.96
CA SER A 151 24.24 7.37 -6.32
C SER A 151 25.12 8.32 -5.51
N THR A 152 25.17 8.15 -4.18
CA THR A 152 26.03 8.97 -3.31
C THR A 152 27.51 8.71 -3.60
N GLY A 153 27.91 7.44 -3.74
CA GLY A 153 29.29 7.09 -4.05
C GLY A 153 29.76 7.63 -5.40
N PHE A 154 28.96 7.45 -6.46
CA PHE A 154 29.27 7.96 -7.80
C PHE A 154 29.40 9.48 -7.79
N PHE A 155 28.44 10.20 -7.19
CA PHE A 155 28.49 11.65 -7.08
C PHE A 155 29.75 12.12 -6.33
N SER A 156 30.06 11.53 -5.17
CA SER A 156 31.22 11.91 -4.36
C SER A 156 32.55 11.68 -5.08
N VAL A 157 32.68 10.57 -5.82
CA VAL A 157 33.86 10.27 -6.65
C VAL A 157 34.01 11.28 -7.77
N VAL A 158 32.97 11.51 -8.57
CA VAL A 158 33.00 12.44 -9.70
C VAL A 158 33.26 13.88 -9.23
N TRP A 159 32.61 14.30 -8.15
CA TRP A 159 32.81 15.61 -7.55
C TRP A 159 34.24 15.77 -7.02
N GLY A 160 34.76 14.76 -6.32
CA GLY A 160 36.14 14.71 -5.85
C GLY A 160 37.16 14.81 -6.98
N LEU A 161 36.92 14.12 -8.10
CA LEU A 161 37.78 14.17 -9.29
C LEU A 161 37.79 15.58 -9.89
N GLY A 162 36.63 16.22 -9.98
CA GLY A 162 36.51 17.62 -10.43
C GLY A 162 37.35 18.58 -9.58
N THR A 163 37.41 18.36 -8.26
CA THR A 163 38.25 19.18 -7.35
C THR A 163 39.73 18.84 -7.41
N ALA A 164 40.08 17.60 -7.78
CA ALA A 164 41.46 17.16 -7.95
C ALA A 164 42.10 17.71 -9.23
N LEU A 165 41.30 17.82 -10.31
CA LEU A 165 41.74 18.29 -11.61
C LEU A 165 42.01 19.82 -11.58
N PRO A 166 43.10 20.29 -12.22
CA PRO A 166 43.44 21.72 -12.30
C PRO A 166 42.59 22.44 -13.37
N LEU A 167 41.26 22.26 -13.33
CA LEU A 167 40.30 22.89 -14.25
C LEU A 167 39.72 24.20 -13.70
N TRP A 168 39.79 24.43 -12.38
CA TRP A 168 39.34 25.66 -11.73
C TRP A 168 40.50 26.65 -11.56
N THR A 169 40.81 27.42 -12.59
CA THR A 169 41.74 28.56 -12.47
C THR A 169 40.97 29.78 -11.94
N TYR A 170 40.64 29.80 -10.65
CA TYR A 170 40.24 31.06 -10.01
C TYR A 170 41.50 31.74 -9.46
N HIS A 171 41.96 32.76 -10.19
CA HIS A 171 42.91 33.78 -9.73
C HIS A 171 44.39 33.41 -9.48
N SER A 172 44.97 32.44 -10.21
CA SER A 172 46.43 32.41 -10.36
C SER A 172 46.86 31.84 -11.71
N HIS A 173 47.90 32.44 -12.30
CA HIS A 173 48.51 32.02 -13.56
C HIS A 173 49.24 30.64 -13.48
N GLU A 174 48.96 29.82 -12.46
CA GLU A 174 49.63 28.54 -12.21
C GLU A 174 48.61 27.39 -12.18
N LYS A 175 48.80 26.37 -13.03
CA LYS A 175 47.99 25.13 -13.06
C LYS A 175 48.26 24.32 -11.78
N SER A 176 47.55 24.62 -10.69
CA SER A 176 47.68 23.91 -9.41
C SER A 176 46.36 23.30 -8.96
N SER A 177 46.42 22.14 -8.29
CA SER A 177 45.25 21.47 -7.71
C SER A 177 44.69 22.30 -6.54
N LEU A 178 43.37 22.23 -6.29
CA LEU A 178 42.73 22.83 -5.12
C LEU A 178 43.16 22.16 -3.79
N PHE A 179 43.75 20.96 -3.88
CA PHE A 179 44.23 20.20 -2.75
C PHE A 179 45.66 20.56 -2.33
N GLY A 180 45.89 20.61 -1.02
CA GLY A 180 47.19 20.86 -0.41
C GLY A 180 47.11 20.79 1.12
N PHE A 181 48.14 21.29 1.80
CA PHE A 181 48.14 21.31 3.25
C PHE A 181 47.07 22.28 3.80
N ALA A 182 46.14 21.76 4.59
CA ALA A 182 44.99 22.49 5.13
C ALA A 182 45.04 22.62 6.66
N ARG A 183 46.25 22.84 7.22
CA ARG A 183 46.63 22.93 8.65
C ARG A 183 46.68 21.60 9.41
N PHE A 184 45.66 20.76 9.32
CA PHE A 184 45.58 19.50 10.09
C PHE A 184 46.04 18.28 9.28
N PHE A 185 45.68 18.23 8.01
CA PHE A 185 45.99 17.16 7.06
C PHE A 185 45.91 17.74 5.63
N CYS A 186 46.20 16.93 4.62
CA CYS A 186 46.02 17.34 3.24
C CYS A 186 44.53 17.37 2.85
N TRP A 187 44.04 18.52 2.43
CA TRP A 187 42.65 18.76 2.00
C TRP A 187 42.57 20.06 1.18
N PHE A 188 41.46 20.83 1.20
CA PHE A 188 41.38 22.14 0.53
C PHE A 188 42.33 23.16 1.17
N ARG A 189 43.28 23.67 0.38
CA ARG A 189 44.23 24.70 0.81
C ARG A 189 43.53 26.04 1.07
N ASP A 190 42.58 26.38 0.21
CA ASP A 190 41.84 27.62 0.26
C ASP A 190 40.50 27.46 1.01
N PRO A 191 40.26 28.23 2.09
CA PRO A 191 38.99 28.21 2.82
C PRO A 191 37.78 28.53 1.95
N THR A 192 37.89 29.47 1.02
CA THR A 192 36.79 29.82 0.08
C THR A 192 36.44 28.65 -0.84
N ALA A 193 37.43 27.94 -1.39
CA ALA A 193 37.20 26.69 -2.12
C ALA A 193 36.53 25.62 -1.25
N SER A 194 36.95 25.48 0.02
CA SER A 194 36.32 24.51 0.95
C SER A 194 34.85 24.85 1.25
N LEU A 195 34.52 26.15 1.31
CA LEU A 195 33.15 26.62 1.53
C LEU A 195 32.24 26.20 0.37
N ALA A 196 32.69 26.41 -0.87
CA ALA A 196 31.94 26.08 -2.07
C ALA A 196 31.86 24.56 -2.31
N ALA A 197 32.97 23.85 -2.17
CA ALA A 197 33.09 22.46 -2.61
C ALA A 197 32.65 21.40 -1.58
N PHE A 198 32.51 21.77 -0.30
CA PHE A 198 32.13 20.83 0.77
C PHE A 198 31.13 21.43 1.78
N ILE A 199 31.41 22.60 2.34
CA ILE A 199 30.58 23.16 3.43
C ILE A 199 29.17 23.51 2.97
N SER A 200 28.99 23.93 1.72
CA SER A 200 27.67 24.10 1.08
C SER A 200 26.80 22.84 1.21
N PHE A 201 27.37 21.66 0.95
CA PHE A 201 26.67 20.38 1.11
C PHE A 201 26.35 20.06 2.56
N VAL A 202 27.23 20.41 3.51
CA VAL A 202 26.96 20.25 4.95
C VAL A 202 25.77 21.11 5.36
N VAL A 203 25.73 22.38 4.95
CA VAL A 203 24.62 23.31 5.25
C VAL A 203 23.31 22.83 4.62
N LEU A 204 23.34 22.40 3.36
CA LEU A 204 22.15 21.85 2.68
C LEU A 204 21.65 20.57 3.38
N THR A 205 22.57 19.71 3.83
CA THR A 205 22.26 18.48 4.58
C THR A 205 21.62 18.79 5.93
N LEU A 206 22.16 19.79 6.64
CA LEU A 206 21.56 20.27 7.89
C LEU A 206 20.16 20.82 7.67
N ALA A 207 19.96 21.67 6.66
CA ALA A 207 18.67 22.25 6.32
C ALA A 207 17.64 21.17 5.94
N PHE A 208 18.04 20.20 5.11
CA PHE A 208 17.20 19.08 4.72
C PHE A 208 16.82 18.21 5.92
N SER A 209 17.80 17.83 6.74
CA SER A 209 17.59 17.01 7.95
C SER A 209 16.66 17.71 8.95
N ALA A 210 16.80 19.03 9.12
CA ALA A 210 15.89 19.83 9.93
C ALA A 210 14.46 19.86 9.36
N ALA A 211 14.32 20.06 8.04
CA ALA A 211 13.01 20.05 7.38
C ALA A 211 12.31 18.68 7.51
N VAL A 212 13.05 17.59 7.35
CA VAL A 212 12.59 16.22 7.57
C VAL A 212 12.12 16.04 9.02
N ALA A 213 12.92 16.44 10.00
CA ALA A 213 12.56 16.33 11.41
C ALA A 213 11.30 17.14 11.76
N ILE A 214 11.16 18.35 11.22
CA ILE A 214 9.96 19.19 11.38
C ILE A 214 8.74 18.51 10.73
N LYS A 215 8.88 17.96 9.52
CA LYS A 215 7.78 17.27 8.83
C LYS A 215 7.34 16.03 9.61
N ILE A 216 8.29 15.21 10.08
CA ILE A 216 8.00 14.05 10.92
C ILE A 216 7.27 14.48 12.19
N ARG A 217 7.80 15.48 12.94
CA ARG A 217 7.15 16.00 14.14
C ARG A 217 5.72 16.48 13.89
N ARG A 218 5.49 17.25 12.82
CA ARG A 218 4.15 17.74 12.46
C ARG A 218 3.19 16.61 12.17
N VAL A 219 3.61 15.62 11.37
CA VAL A 219 2.77 14.47 11.00
C VAL A 219 2.48 13.61 12.24
N VAL A 220 3.49 13.34 13.05
CA VAL A 220 3.33 12.52 14.26
C VAL A 220 2.47 13.25 15.31
N ALA A 221 2.65 14.56 15.50
CA ALA A 221 1.81 15.35 16.41
C ALA A 221 0.36 15.47 15.91
N ALA A 222 0.15 15.61 14.60
CA ALA A 222 -1.19 15.59 14.01
C ALA A 222 -1.89 14.24 14.26
N ARG A 223 -1.16 13.13 14.11
CA ARG A 223 -1.64 11.77 14.43
C ARG A 223 -1.99 11.62 15.91
N ALA A 224 -1.10 12.03 16.80
CA ALA A 224 -1.35 11.99 18.25
C ALA A 224 -2.59 12.81 18.65
N LYS A 225 -2.80 13.97 18.02
CA LYS A 225 -3.98 14.81 18.25
C LYS A 225 -5.29 14.17 17.75
N GLN A 226 -5.25 13.37 16.70
CA GLN A 226 -6.40 12.60 16.19
C GLN A 226 -6.72 11.37 17.05
N GLN A 227 -5.74 10.84 17.79
CA GLN A 227 -5.83 9.63 18.62
C GLN A 227 -5.96 9.93 20.13
N SER A 228 -6.49 11.09 20.54
CA SER A 228 -6.54 11.59 21.93
C SER A 228 -7.37 10.77 22.93
N VAL A 229 -7.69 9.51 22.63
CA VAL A 229 -8.45 8.61 23.52
C VAL A 229 -7.54 7.88 24.52
N TYR A 230 -6.23 7.73 24.26
CA TYR A 230 -5.34 7.01 25.18
C TYR A 230 -3.94 7.65 25.34
N ALA A 231 -3.67 8.19 26.52
CA ALA A 231 -2.43 8.88 26.91
C ALA A 231 -1.12 8.05 26.79
N SER A 232 -1.19 6.77 26.40
CA SER A 232 -0.01 5.90 26.31
C SER A 232 0.80 6.09 25.01
N VAL A 233 0.15 6.53 23.91
CA VAL A 233 0.79 6.71 22.59
C VAL A 233 1.83 7.83 22.62
N ASP A 234 1.66 8.83 23.49
CA ASP A 234 2.58 9.96 23.62
C ASP A 234 3.99 9.52 24.03
N ASP A 235 4.15 8.53 24.91
CA ASP A 235 5.47 8.07 25.37
C ASP A 235 6.30 7.40 24.25
N ASP A 236 5.65 6.63 23.37
CA ASP A 236 6.34 5.92 22.27
C ASP A 236 6.64 6.86 21.11
N VAL A 237 5.69 7.74 20.80
CA VAL A 237 5.88 8.86 19.89
C VAL A 237 7.04 9.73 20.37
N GLN A 238 7.09 10.05 21.66
CA GLN A 238 8.15 10.86 22.26
C GLN A 238 9.48 10.10 22.28
N ALA A 239 9.48 8.78 22.48
CA ALA A 239 10.70 7.97 22.37
C ALA A 239 11.26 7.94 20.93
N ILE A 240 10.41 7.82 19.90
CA ILE A 240 10.78 7.92 18.49
C ILE A 240 11.31 9.33 18.17
N GLN A 241 10.61 10.37 18.64
CA GLN A 241 11.00 11.76 18.46
C GLN A 241 12.33 12.11 19.16
N ASN A 242 12.58 11.54 20.35
CA ASN A 242 13.80 11.78 21.12
C ASN A 242 15.02 11.15 20.44
N ARG A 243 14.90 9.95 19.86
CA ARG A 243 15.99 9.36 19.08
C ARG A 243 16.22 10.08 17.75
N LEU A 244 15.14 10.47 17.06
CA LEU A 244 15.24 11.30 15.85
C LEU A 244 15.92 12.64 16.14
N PHE A 245 15.55 13.29 17.25
CA PHE A 245 16.21 14.50 17.70
C PHE A 245 17.68 14.25 18.01
N LEU A 246 18.03 13.14 18.65
CA LEU A 246 19.42 12.79 18.95
C LEU A 246 20.27 12.65 17.67
N PHE A 247 19.73 12.09 16.59
CA PHE A 247 20.43 11.98 15.30
C PHE A 247 20.73 13.36 14.69
N VAL A 248 19.74 14.24 14.63
CA VAL A 248 19.91 15.59 14.06
C VAL A 248 20.79 16.45 14.96
N PHE A 249 20.65 16.30 16.28
CA PHE A 249 21.43 17.04 17.26
C PHE A 249 22.90 16.62 17.26
N ALA A 250 23.21 15.32 17.21
CA ALA A 250 24.59 14.84 17.14
C ALA A 250 25.29 15.34 15.87
N PHE A 251 24.63 15.24 14.71
CA PHE A 251 25.18 15.75 13.44
C PHE A 251 25.42 17.27 13.51
N PHE A 252 24.50 18.04 14.10
CA PHE A 252 24.69 19.48 14.32
C PHE A 252 25.87 19.78 15.24
N CYS A 253 25.97 19.11 16.40
CA CYS A 253 27.05 19.31 17.36
C CYS A 253 28.43 18.96 16.79
N LEU A 254 28.51 17.92 15.94
CA LEU A 254 29.77 17.48 15.35
C LEU A 254 30.23 18.36 14.19
N HIS A 255 29.31 18.80 13.32
CA HIS A 255 29.65 19.54 12.10
C HIS A 255 29.64 21.06 12.25
N LEU A 256 28.92 21.64 13.22
CA LEU A 256 28.86 23.09 13.39
C LEU A 256 30.22 23.73 13.72
N PRO A 257 31.02 23.22 14.70
CA PRO A 257 32.29 23.86 15.05
C PRO A 257 33.29 23.91 13.88
N PRO A 258 33.50 22.83 13.08
CA PRO A 258 34.34 22.89 11.89
C PRO A 258 33.84 23.87 10.83
N VAL A 259 32.52 23.95 10.62
CA VAL A 259 31.90 24.91 9.67
C VAL A 259 32.18 26.33 10.13
N LEU A 260 31.93 26.66 11.40
CA LEU A 260 32.20 27.98 11.96
C LEU A 260 33.68 28.33 11.85
N TYR A 261 34.57 27.40 12.18
CA TYR A 261 36.01 27.60 12.05
C TYR A 261 36.41 27.99 10.62
N ARG A 262 35.89 27.28 9.60
CA ARG A 262 36.18 27.57 8.18
C ARG A 262 35.56 28.87 7.70
N VAL A 263 34.34 29.20 8.14
CA VAL A 263 33.69 30.48 7.83
C VAL A 263 34.47 31.64 8.44
N PHE A 264 34.85 31.56 9.72
CA PHE A 264 35.70 32.57 10.34
C PHE A 264 37.02 32.70 9.58
N GLN A 265 37.68 31.57 9.27
CA GLN A 265 38.92 31.57 8.50
C GLN A 265 38.76 32.31 7.17
N ALA A 266 37.68 32.07 6.39
CA ALA A 266 37.42 32.76 5.13
C ALA A 266 37.12 34.27 5.31
N LEU A 267 36.34 34.64 6.33
CA LEU A 267 36.03 36.06 6.61
C LEU A 267 37.26 36.87 7.01
N TYR A 268 38.18 36.25 7.77
CA TYR A 268 39.44 36.89 8.15
C TYR A 268 40.44 36.99 7.00
N GLN A 269 40.30 36.19 5.94
CA GLN A 269 41.18 36.26 4.76
C GLN A 269 40.89 37.45 3.84
N ASN A 270 39.70 38.05 3.91
CA ASN A 270 39.27 39.18 3.06
C ASN A 270 39.46 40.57 3.69
N LYS A 271 40.08 40.68 4.87
CA LYS A 271 40.45 41.98 5.44
C LYS A 271 41.89 42.31 5.09
N ASP A 272 42.09 43.21 4.14
CA ASP A 272 43.40 43.81 3.86
C ASP A 272 43.92 44.57 5.09
N PRO A 273 45.21 44.46 5.44
CA PRO A 273 45.82 45.19 6.54
C PRO A 273 46.18 46.61 6.06
N GLU A 274 45.18 47.40 5.67
CA GLU A 274 45.40 48.80 5.37
C GLU A 274 44.82 49.65 6.51
N TYR A 275 45.72 50.24 7.30
CA TYR A 275 45.48 51.25 8.32
C TYR A 275 44.81 50.77 9.64
N GLY A 276 45.62 50.60 10.71
CA GLY A 276 45.11 50.41 12.06
C GLY A 276 46.20 50.39 13.14
N ASP A 277 46.09 51.30 14.08
CA ASP A 277 47.02 51.69 15.15
C ASP A 277 47.49 50.54 16.08
N ASP A 278 48.66 50.72 16.72
CA ASP A 278 49.49 49.71 17.41
C ASP A 278 48.79 49.00 18.61
N MET A 279 47.70 49.59 19.14
CA MET A 279 46.88 48.99 20.20
C MET A 279 45.90 47.92 19.67
N THR A 280 45.40 48.10 18.44
CA THR A 280 44.51 47.13 17.80
C THR A 280 45.25 45.84 17.49
N THR A 281 46.51 45.92 17.05
CA THR A 281 47.36 44.77 16.69
C THR A 281 47.54 43.76 17.84
N ARG A 282 47.64 44.22 19.10
CA ARG A 282 47.76 43.33 20.28
C ARG A 282 46.45 42.64 20.68
N VAL A 283 45.30 43.29 20.49
CA VAL A 283 43.97 42.64 20.66
C VAL A 283 43.69 41.67 19.51
N PHE A 284 44.27 41.92 18.33
CA PHE A 284 44.22 41.05 17.16
C PHE A 284 45.03 39.74 17.35
N ASP A 285 46.19 39.78 18.02
CA ASP A 285 47.01 38.60 18.31
C ASP A 285 46.32 37.61 19.29
N CYS A 286 45.68 38.12 20.35
CA CYS A 286 44.90 37.28 21.29
C CYS A 286 43.70 36.58 20.62
N ARG A 287 43.06 37.20 19.63
CA ARG A 287 41.96 36.57 18.86
C ARG A 287 42.47 35.48 17.93
N LEU A 288 43.72 35.58 17.46
CA LEU A 288 44.35 34.59 16.60
C LEU A 288 44.66 33.29 17.36
N ASP A 289 45.14 33.38 18.61
CA ASP A 289 45.43 32.19 19.44
C ASP A 289 44.16 31.47 19.90
N ALA A 290 43.10 32.21 20.27
CA ALA A 290 41.79 31.62 20.56
C ALA A 290 41.22 30.88 19.33
N MET A 291 41.41 31.41 18.12
CA MET A 291 40.97 30.76 16.87
C MET A 291 41.76 29.48 16.57
N LYS A 292 43.05 29.42 16.92
CA LYS A 292 43.87 28.18 16.80
C LYS A 292 43.34 27.09 17.73
N ILE A 293 43.12 27.42 19.00
CA ILE A 293 42.57 26.48 20.00
C ILE A 293 41.18 26.01 19.57
N PHE A 294 40.31 26.92 19.11
CA PHE A 294 38.98 26.58 18.60
C PHE A 294 39.06 25.64 17.38
N GLY A 295 39.98 25.89 16.44
CA GLY A 295 40.19 25.01 15.29
C GLY A 295 40.61 23.60 15.70
N ILE A 296 41.50 23.46 16.69
CA ILE A 296 41.92 22.16 17.18
C ILE A 296 40.76 21.44 17.88
N LEU A 297 39.99 22.14 18.72
CA LEU A 297 38.80 21.58 19.37
C LEU A 297 37.75 21.13 18.35
N ALA A 298 37.46 21.96 17.34
CA ALA A 298 36.55 21.62 16.25
C ALA A 298 37.01 20.36 15.50
N GLN A 299 38.33 20.22 15.28
CA GLN A 299 38.91 19.07 14.60
C GLN A 299 38.86 17.79 15.46
N ILE A 300 39.07 17.90 16.77
CA ILE A 300 38.92 16.80 17.72
C ILE A 300 37.47 16.30 17.72
N ILE A 301 36.51 17.23 17.79
CA ILE A 301 35.08 16.92 17.82
C ILE A 301 34.67 16.13 16.57
N ILE A 302 34.95 16.65 15.37
CA ILE A 302 34.53 15.99 14.13
C ILE A 302 35.24 14.65 13.90
N ASN A 303 36.47 14.48 14.37
CA ASN A 303 37.17 13.20 14.24
C ASN A 303 36.64 12.12 15.18
N LEU A 304 35.86 12.46 16.20
CA LEU A 304 35.20 11.49 17.09
C LEU A 304 33.89 10.95 16.51
N GLN A 305 33.53 11.29 15.27
CA GLN A 305 32.25 10.93 14.66
C GLN A 305 31.95 9.42 14.71
N GLY A 306 32.88 8.56 14.27
CA GLY A 306 32.68 7.11 14.33
C GLY A 306 32.54 6.54 15.74
N PHE A 307 33.11 7.21 16.75
CA PHE A 307 32.91 6.87 18.16
C PHE A 307 31.52 7.30 18.65
N VAL A 308 31.06 8.50 18.29
CA VAL A 308 29.71 8.99 18.62
C VAL A 308 28.64 8.17 17.92
N ASP A 309 28.84 7.78 16.67
CA ASP A 309 27.95 6.89 15.94
C ASP A 309 27.85 5.52 16.65
N ALA A 310 28.96 4.98 17.15
CA ALA A 310 28.96 3.78 17.98
C ALA A 310 28.23 3.95 19.32
N MET A 311 28.24 5.15 19.91
CA MET A 311 27.43 5.44 21.09
C MET A 311 25.94 5.44 20.78
N ILE A 312 25.53 6.04 19.66
CA ILE A 312 24.12 6.21 19.28
C ILE A 312 23.53 4.90 18.74
N TYR A 313 24.22 4.23 17.81
CA TYR A 313 23.74 3.03 17.11
C TYR A 313 24.27 1.73 17.71
N GLY A 314 25.45 1.76 18.36
CA GLY A 314 26.11 0.57 18.87
C GLY A 314 25.73 0.19 20.31
N GLY A 315 25.08 1.06 21.09
CA GLY A 315 24.67 0.77 22.47
C GLY A 315 25.83 0.65 23.47
N PHE A 316 26.96 1.30 23.19
CA PHE A 316 28.23 1.20 23.92
C PHE A 316 28.10 1.49 25.44
N PHE A 317 27.27 2.45 25.85
CA PHE A 317 27.07 2.80 27.27
C PHE A 317 26.06 1.94 28.02
N VAL A 318 25.13 1.27 27.33
CA VAL A 318 24.11 0.41 27.97
C VAL A 318 24.76 -0.77 28.70
N ARG A 319 25.99 -1.14 28.31
CA ARG A 319 26.78 -2.22 28.92
C ARG A 319 27.79 -1.71 29.96
N TRP A 320 28.32 -0.50 29.81
CA TRP A 320 29.32 0.08 30.73
C TRP A 320 28.71 0.51 32.08
N CYS A 321 27.47 1.03 32.07
CA CYS A 321 26.74 1.34 33.32
C CYS A 321 26.26 0.08 34.08
N LYS A 322 26.46 -1.13 33.56
CA LYS A 322 26.08 -2.41 34.18
C LYS A 322 27.23 -3.13 34.87
N ARG A 323 28.17 -2.39 35.46
CA ARG A 323 29.23 -2.95 36.33
C ARG A 323 29.01 -2.66 37.82
N SER A 324 27.76 -2.44 38.24
CA SER A 324 27.39 -2.46 39.66
C SER A 324 26.46 -3.66 39.91
N PRO A 325 26.71 -4.49 40.94
CA PRO A 325 25.83 -5.61 41.28
C PRO A 325 24.47 -5.07 41.78
N PRO A 326 23.40 -5.87 41.69
CA PRO A 326 22.10 -5.44 42.17
C PRO A 326 22.17 -5.20 43.68
N ARG A 327 21.74 -4.01 44.12
CA ARG A 327 21.40 -3.83 45.54
C ARG A 327 20.06 -4.50 45.77
N ASP A 328 20.14 -5.67 46.40
CA ASP A 328 19.05 -6.26 47.16
C ASP A 328 18.54 -5.22 48.17
N SER A 329 17.29 -4.84 48.05
CA SER A 329 16.50 -4.38 49.19
C SER A 329 15.30 -5.30 49.31
N VAL A 330 15.55 -6.41 49.98
CA VAL A 330 14.58 -7.20 50.73
C VAL A 330 13.85 -6.26 51.70
N LEU A 331 12.52 -6.37 51.72
CA LEU A 331 11.58 -6.30 52.86
C LEU A 331 10.17 -6.26 52.23
N ALA A 332 9.25 -7.20 52.41
CA ALA A 332 9.19 -8.33 53.32
C ALA A 332 8.16 -9.37 52.78
N ALA A 333 8.44 -10.65 53.10
CA ALA A 333 7.53 -11.71 53.54
C ALA A 333 6.26 -12.03 52.71
N ASP A 334 5.81 -13.26 52.53
CA ASP A 334 6.31 -14.62 52.74
C ASP A 334 5.28 -15.50 51.99
N ARG A 335 5.66 -16.71 51.59
CA ARG A 335 4.76 -17.69 50.94
C ARG A 335 4.06 -18.60 51.98
N PRO A 336 3.05 -19.40 51.58
CA PRO A 336 1.85 -19.76 52.34
C PRO A 336 2.02 -21.01 53.22
N PRO A 337 1.00 -21.41 54.03
CA PRO A 337 0.21 -22.58 53.61
C PRO A 337 -1.27 -22.64 54.12
N SER A 338 -2.07 -23.41 53.37
CA SER A 338 -3.09 -24.39 53.80
C SER A 338 -4.18 -24.10 54.85
N ILE A 339 -5.39 -24.60 54.53
CA ILE A 339 -6.24 -25.52 55.33
C ILE A 339 -7.55 -24.99 55.98
N PHE A 340 -8.62 -25.75 55.69
CA PHE A 340 -10.00 -25.87 56.22
C PHE A 340 -10.99 -24.68 56.08
N LEU A 341 -12.08 -24.82 55.32
CA LEU A 341 -13.35 -25.56 55.56
C LEU A 341 -14.13 -25.03 56.76
N GLU A 342 -15.22 -24.31 56.49
CA GLU A 342 -16.47 -24.54 57.21
C GLU A 342 -17.68 -24.22 56.31
N ASP A 343 -18.58 -25.19 56.32
CA ASP A 343 -19.80 -25.32 55.56
C ASP A 343 -20.88 -24.34 56.04
N VAL A 344 -21.69 -23.85 55.10
CA VAL A 344 -23.14 -23.72 55.30
C VAL A 344 -23.83 -24.24 54.04
N GLU A 345 -24.09 -25.55 54.02
CA GLU A 345 -25.27 -26.15 53.42
C GLU A 345 -26.54 -25.46 53.99
N SER A 346 -27.68 -25.31 53.33
CA SER A 346 -28.25 -25.90 52.13
C SER A 346 -29.48 -25.08 51.74
N SER A 347 -29.80 -25.04 50.44
CA SER A 347 -31.17 -25.20 49.95
C SER A 347 -31.12 -25.51 48.45
N HIS A 348 -31.31 -26.79 48.14
CA HIS A 348 -31.51 -27.28 46.78
C HIS A 348 -32.87 -26.82 46.23
N SER A 349 -32.85 -26.32 44.99
CA SER A 349 -33.86 -26.50 43.95
C SER A 349 -33.15 -26.06 42.66
N GLY A 350 -32.79 -26.96 41.74
CA GLY A 350 -33.73 -27.72 40.93
C GLY A 350 -33.95 -26.97 39.62
N SER A 351 -33.32 -27.44 38.53
CA SER A 351 -33.66 -27.22 37.11
C SER A 351 -33.91 -25.78 36.61
N HIS A 352 -33.09 -25.31 35.67
CA HIS A 352 -33.48 -25.14 34.26
C HIS A 352 -32.40 -24.39 33.46
N PHE A 353 -32.03 -24.99 32.33
CA PHE A 353 -31.43 -24.31 31.18
C PHE A 353 -32.30 -23.10 30.81
N GLY A 354 -31.82 -21.89 31.09
CA GLY A 354 -32.46 -20.65 30.68
C GLY A 354 -31.68 -20.02 29.53
N HIS A 355 -32.23 -20.11 28.32
CA HIS A 355 -31.90 -19.25 27.19
C HIS A 355 -31.72 -17.80 27.67
N ARG A 356 -30.49 -17.27 27.55
CA ARG A 356 -30.29 -15.82 27.67
C ARG A 356 -30.87 -15.15 26.43
N ASN A 357 -32.09 -14.65 26.57
CA ASN A 357 -32.69 -13.66 25.69
C ASN A 357 -31.68 -12.53 25.44
N HIS A 358 -31.16 -12.45 24.21
CA HIS A 358 -30.53 -11.25 23.70
C HIS A 358 -31.58 -10.14 23.65
N HIS A 359 -31.38 -9.06 24.41
CA HIS A 359 -32.08 -7.81 24.14
C HIS A 359 -31.80 -7.40 22.68
N PRO A 360 -32.81 -6.96 21.91
CA PRO A 360 -32.61 -6.60 20.51
C PRO A 360 -31.67 -5.40 20.44
N LYS A 361 -30.46 -5.61 19.92
CA LYS A 361 -29.60 -4.51 19.49
C LYS A 361 -30.37 -3.74 18.41
N HIS A 362 -30.50 -2.43 18.56
CA HIS A 362 -31.15 -1.59 17.54
C HIS A 362 -30.33 -1.68 16.24
N THR A 363 -30.80 -2.43 15.25
CA THR A 363 -30.21 -2.47 13.91
C THR A 363 -30.53 -1.16 13.18
N ALA A 364 -29.57 -0.64 12.43
CA ALA A 364 -29.79 0.44 11.47
C ALA A 364 -29.75 -0.13 10.06
N HIS A 365 -30.78 0.19 9.29
CA HIS A 365 -30.78 -0.03 7.85
C HIS A 365 -30.24 1.23 7.19
N VAL A 366 -29.12 1.06 6.49
CA VAL A 366 -28.43 2.12 5.77
C VAL A 366 -28.58 1.86 4.29
N SER A 367 -28.86 2.91 3.50
CA SER A 367 -28.89 2.81 2.05
C SER A 367 -27.67 3.49 1.42
N ILE A 368 -26.98 2.76 0.54
CA ILE A 368 -25.84 3.24 -0.24
C ILE A 368 -26.21 3.23 -1.72
N PHE A 369 -26.24 4.39 -2.35
CA PHE A 369 -26.32 4.51 -3.81
C PHE A 369 -24.92 4.49 -4.40
N ALA A 370 -24.63 3.58 -5.33
CA ALA A 370 -23.37 3.52 -6.05
C ALA A 370 -23.62 3.66 -7.55
N SER A 371 -22.86 4.50 -8.24
CA SER A 371 -23.01 4.66 -9.68
C SER A 371 -21.69 4.88 -10.40
N THR A 372 -21.61 4.40 -11.64
CA THR A 372 -20.48 4.63 -12.54
C THR A 372 -20.96 5.24 -13.86
N PHE A 373 -20.19 6.19 -14.41
CA PHE A 373 -20.47 6.80 -15.70
C PHE A 373 -19.19 7.19 -16.44
N ASN A 374 -18.94 6.56 -17.59
CA ASN A 374 -17.96 7.06 -18.54
C ASN A 374 -18.58 8.23 -19.33
N MET A 375 -18.04 9.43 -19.12
CA MET A 375 -18.57 10.66 -19.71
C MET A 375 -18.12 10.88 -21.15
N ALA A 376 -17.17 10.08 -21.66
CA ALA A 376 -16.64 10.16 -23.03
C ALA A 376 -16.27 11.60 -23.45
N GLU A 377 -15.61 12.34 -22.55
CA GLU A 377 -15.26 13.76 -22.72
C GLU A 377 -16.46 14.71 -22.90
N GLY A 378 -17.68 14.22 -22.72
CA GLY A 378 -18.93 14.93 -22.88
C GLY A 378 -19.20 15.98 -21.80
N ALA A 379 -20.28 16.73 -22.02
CA ALA A 379 -20.73 17.76 -21.10
C ALA A 379 -21.20 17.19 -19.75
N VAL A 380 -21.08 18.01 -18.71
CA VAL A 380 -21.69 17.71 -17.40
C VAL A 380 -23.21 17.61 -17.58
N PRO A 381 -23.87 16.56 -17.05
CA PRO A 381 -25.32 16.43 -17.12
C PRO A 381 -26.05 17.64 -16.52
N THR A 382 -27.16 18.01 -17.13
CA THR A 382 -28.05 19.08 -16.67
C THR A 382 -28.78 18.69 -15.39
N ASP A 383 -29.37 19.67 -14.67
CA ASP A 383 -30.14 19.39 -13.45
C ASP A 383 -31.27 18.36 -13.67
N ARG A 384 -31.95 18.40 -14.83
CA ARG A 384 -33.00 17.43 -15.16
C ARG A 384 -32.45 16.02 -15.39
N GLU A 385 -31.27 15.90 -15.98
CA GLU A 385 -30.59 14.62 -16.17
C GLU A 385 -30.01 14.08 -14.86
N LEU A 386 -29.57 14.96 -13.95
CA LEU A 386 -29.14 14.56 -12.60
C LEU A 386 -30.35 14.08 -11.76
N GLU A 387 -31.53 14.66 -11.95
CA GLU A 387 -32.78 14.22 -11.30
C GLU A 387 -33.18 12.80 -11.73
N THR A 388 -32.92 12.39 -12.97
CA THR A 388 -33.19 11.01 -13.43
C THR A 388 -32.09 10.03 -13.05
N TRP A 389 -30.84 10.49 -12.93
CA TRP A 389 -29.69 9.64 -12.64
C TRP A 389 -29.44 9.39 -11.15
N ILE A 390 -29.50 10.45 -10.33
CA ILE A 390 -29.13 10.41 -8.90
C ILE A 390 -30.41 10.61 -8.07
N PRO A 391 -31.04 9.51 -7.61
CA PRO A 391 -32.28 9.55 -6.85
C PRO A 391 -32.11 10.02 -5.40
N SER A 392 -33.22 10.37 -4.76
CA SER A 392 -33.27 10.75 -3.35
C SER A 392 -33.31 9.56 -2.39
N GLY A 393 -33.08 9.85 -1.11
CA GLY A 393 -33.39 8.92 -0.01
C GLY A 393 -32.25 8.01 0.44
N HIS A 394 -31.02 8.21 -0.03
CA HIS A 394 -29.87 7.40 0.39
C HIS A 394 -29.00 8.11 1.43
N ASN A 395 -28.32 7.33 2.28
CA ASN A 395 -27.44 7.87 3.33
C ASN A 395 -26.06 8.22 2.78
N VAL A 396 -25.57 7.40 1.85
CA VAL A 396 -24.26 7.53 1.21
C VAL A 396 -24.43 7.43 -0.29
N TYR A 397 -23.80 8.34 -1.03
CA TYR A 397 -23.72 8.32 -2.48
C TYR A 397 -22.26 8.11 -2.89
N VAL A 398 -21.98 7.08 -3.68
CA VAL A 398 -20.66 6.73 -4.19
C VAL A 398 -20.70 6.83 -5.71
N ILE A 399 -20.12 7.90 -6.27
CA ILE A 399 -20.23 8.20 -7.71
C ILE A 399 -18.85 8.13 -8.35
N GLY A 400 -18.66 7.17 -9.24
CA GLY A 400 -17.49 7.02 -10.10
C GLY A 400 -17.73 7.63 -11.48
N VAL A 401 -16.78 8.39 -11.99
CA VAL A 401 -16.80 8.91 -13.36
C VAL A 401 -15.49 8.60 -14.07
N GLN A 402 -15.59 8.33 -15.37
CA GLN A 402 -14.44 8.14 -16.26
C GLN A 402 -14.52 9.13 -17.42
N GLU A 403 -13.37 9.44 -18.02
CA GLU A 403 -13.23 10.41 -19.12
C GLU A 403 -13.90 11.77 -18.86
N CYS A 404 -13.91 12.22 -17.61
CA CYS A 404 -14.52 13.48 -17.21
C CYS A 404 -13.55 14.64 -17.46
N LEU A 405 -13.84 15.52 -18.41
CA LEU A 405 -12.99 16.71 -18.67
C LEU A 405 -13.17 17.81 -17.60
N ASN A 406 -14.38 18.03 -17.10
CA ASN A 406 -14.68 19.10 -16.16
C ASN A 406 -15.14 18.59 -14.79
N LEU A 407 -14.24 17.88 -14.10
CA LEU A 407 -14.50 17.32 -12.77
C LEU A 407 -14.97 18.35 -11.72
N PRO A 408 -14.42 19.58 -11.64
CA PRO A 408 -14.94 20.58 -10.69
C PRO A 408 -16.39 20.97 -10.94
N ALA A 409 -16.79 21.17 -12.21
CA ALA A 409 -18.17 21.46 -12.55
C ALA A 409 -19.09 20.26 -12.26
N MET A 410 -18.62 19.05 -12.54
CA MET A 410 -19.35 17.82 -12.24
C MET A 410 -19.63 17.66 -10.74
N ARG A 411 -18.62 17.84 -9.88
CA ARG A 411 -18.78 17.81 -8.42
C ARG A 411 -19.70 18.91 -7.90
N TYR A 412 -19.59 20.11 -8.45
CA TYR A 412 -20.48 21.22 -8.11
C TYR A 412 -21.95 20.91 -8.45
N ALA A 413 -22.20 20.36 -9.64
CA ALA A 413 -23.54 19.98 -10.08
C ALA A 413 -24.15 18.90 -9.18
N MET A 414 -23.40 17.82 -8.90
CA MET A 414 -23.83 16.76 -7.98
C MET A 414 -24.10 17.28 -6.56
N ALA A 415 -23.19 18.09 -6.00
CA ALA A 415 -23.37 18.66 -4.66
C ALA A 415 -24.59 19.60 -4.59
N THR A 416 -24.83 20.38 -5.63
CA THR A 416 -25.99 21.28 -5.73
C THR A 416 -27.29 20.50 -5.84
N HIS A 417 -27.31 19.47 -6.68
CA HIS A 417 -28.44 18.54 -6.83
C HIS A 417 -28.80 17.87 -5.50
N LEU A 418 -27.83 17.26 -4.81
CA LEU A 418 -28.06 16.60 -3.52
C LEU A 418 -28.57 17.57 -2.45
N ARG A 419 -28.04 18.81 -2.39
CA ARG A 419 -28.53 19.84 -1.47
C ARG A 419 -29.97 20.24 -1.77
N LYS A 420 -30.30 20.49 -3.05
CA LYS A 420 -31.66 20.85 -3.50
C LYS A 420 -32.66 19.74 -3.16
N LEU A 421 -32.26 18.49 -3.36
CA LEU A 421 -33.13 17.33 -3.26
C LEU A 421 -33.37 16.87 -1.81
N HIS A 422 -32.41 17.03 -0.90
CA HIS A 422 -32.57 16.64 0.52
C HIS A 422 -32.88 17.80 1.48
N GLY A 423 -32.60 19.05 1.10
CA GLY A 423 -32.66 20.19 2.03
C GLY A 423 -31.66 20.10 3.19
N LYS A 424 -30.64 19.24 3.07
CA LYS A 424 -29.58 19.00 4.08
C LYS A 424 -28.19 19.14 3.46
N SER A 425 -27.18 19.37 4.29
CA SER A 425 -25.79 19.43 3.86
C SER A 425 -25.15 18.04 3.76
N PHE A 426 -24.34 17.86 2.72
CA PHE A 426 -23.50 16.68 2.53
C PHE A 426 -22.03 17.06 2.63
N VAL A 427 -21.23 16.16 3.19
CA VAL A 427 -19.77 16.22 3.16
C VAL A 427 -19.29 15.48 1.91
N GLU A 428 -18.45 16.13 1.11
CA GLU A 428 -17.87 15.59 -0.11
C GLU A 428 -16.45 15.07 0.13
N TYR A 429 -16.19 13.84 -0.29
CA TYR A 429 -14.86 13.24 -0.33
C TYR A 429 -14.51 12.83 -1.76
N GLY A 430 -13.53 13.48 -2.38
CA GLY A 430 -13.13 13.23 -3.77
C GLY A 430 -11.71 12.67 -3.92
N ARG A 431 -11.52 11.74 -4.85
CA ARG A 431 -10.19 11.27 -5.32
C ARG A 431 -10.21 11.09 -6.84
N GLU A 432 -9.09 11.42 -7.48
CA GLU A 432 -8.96 11.34 -8.93
C GLU A 432 -7.53 11.05 -9.43
N ILE A 433 -7.45 10.49 -10.63
CA ILE A 433 -6.27 10.40 -11.51
C ILE A 433 -6.66 10.89 -12.91
N GLY A 434 -5.68 11.20 -13.76
CA GLY A 434 -5.92 11.74 -15.10
C GLY A 434 -5.53 13.21 -15.25
N ARG A 435 -5.67 13.72 -16.47
CA ARG A 435 -5.42 15.12 -16.85
C ARG A 435 -6.31 15.52 -18.04
N LYS A 436 -6.36 16.82 -18.38
CA LYS A 436 -7.28 17.36 -19.41
C LYS A 436 -6.62 17.52 -20.80
N GLU A 437 -5.32 17.35 -20.93
CA GLU A 437 -4.59 17.63 -22.17
C GLU A 437 -4.82 16.52 -23.23
N THR A 438 -5.94 16.58 -23.93
CA THR A 438 -6.34 15.61 -24.98
C THR A 438 -5.33 15.51 -26.12
N MET A 439 -4.69 16.63 -26.50
CA MET A 439 -3.61 16.65 -27.49
C MET A 439 -2.39 15.79 -27.10
N LEU A 440 -2.22 15.49 -25.81
CA LEU A 440 -1.15 14.63 -25.29
C LEU A 440 -1.64 13.19 -24.99
N GLY A 441 -2.85 12.83 -25.43
CA GLY A 441 -3.45 11.50 -25.24
C GLY A 441 -4.15 11.28 -23.89
N TYR A 442 -4.45 12.36 -23.14
CA TYR A 442 -5.25 12.28 -21.91
C TYR A 442 -6.73 12.53 -22.19
N HIS A 443 -7.60 11.64 -21.72
CA HIS A 443 -9.04 11.71 -21.98
C HIS A 443 -9.83 12.26 -20.78
N GLY A 444 -9.23 13.11 -19.94
CA GLY A 444 -9.85 13.59 -18.70
C GLY A 444 -9.53 12.75 -17.46
N PHE A 445 -10.41 12.83 -16.46
CA PHE A 445 -10.20 12.22 -15.15
C PHE A 445 -10.96 10.90 -14.98
N ILE A 446 -10.34 9.98 -14.23
CA ILE A 446 -11.00 8.88 -13.53
C ILE A 446 -11.15 9.33 -12.08
N ALA A 447 -12.38 9.49 -11.60
CA ALA A 447 -12.65 10.08 -10.31
C ALA A 447 -13.75 9.33 -9.55
N ILE A 448 -13.58 9.19 -8.24
CA ILE A 448 -14.61 8.73 -7.32
C ILE A 448 -14.93 9.86 -6.34
N THR A 449 -16.22 10.06 -6.09
CA THR A 449 -16.71 11.05 -5.12
C THR A 449 -17.73 10.39 -4.20
N VAL A 450 -17.50 10.49 -2.90
CA VAL A 450 -18.40 9.98 -1.86
C VAL A 450 -19.07 11.16 -1.18
N TYR A 451 -20.40 11.19 -1.21
CA TYR A 451 -21.21 12.14 -0.45
C TYR A 451 -21.89 11.43 0.71
N VAL A 452 -21.79 12.01 1.90
CA VAL A 452 -22.45 11.51 3.11
C VAL A 452 -23.11 12.66 3.85
N SER A 453 -24.24 12.40 4.50
CA SER A 453 -24.91 13.38 5.36
C SER A 453 -23.95 13.99 6.37
N ALA A 454 -23.91 15.32 6.47
CA ALA A 454 -23.08 16.01 7.46
C ALA A 454 -23.48 15.64 8.90
N GLU A 455 -24.75 15.29 9.11
CA GLU A 455 -25.28 14.83 10.39
C GLU A 455 -24.59 13.54 10.85
N ASP A 456 -24.42 12.56 9.95
CA ASP A 456 -23.78 11.28 10.28
C ASP A 456 -22.27 11.40 10.51
N VAL A 457 -21.63 12.32 9.80
CA VAL A 457 -20.20 12.63 10.04
C VAL A 457 -20.03 13.29 11.40
N GLN A 458 -20.85 14.29 11.73
CA GLN A 458 -20.78 15.01 13.00
C GLN A 458 -21.17 14.13 14.20
N ALA A 459 -22.14 13.22 14.01
CA ALA A 459 -22.51 12.23 15.01
C ALA A 459 -21.40 11.19 15.28
N GLY A 460 -20.42 11.08 14.39
CA GLY A 460 -19.36 10.07 14.43
C GLY A 460 -19.79 8.69 13.93
N ASN A 461 -20.94 8.61 13.25
CA ASN A 461 -21.44 7.38 12.64
C ASN A 461 -20.57 7.01 11.42
N PHE A 462 -20.11 8.00 10.67
CA PHE A 462 -19.28 7.82 9.48
C PHE A 462 -17.82 8.29 9.71
N TYR A 463 -16.86 7.54 9.18
CA TYR A 463 -15.44 7.90 9.19
C TYR A 463 -14.77 7.51 7.87
N MET A 464 -14.06 8.45 7.24
CA MET A 464 -13.33 8.24 5.98
C MET A 464 -11.84 8.00 6.23
N HIS A 465 -11.26 6.94 5.66
CA HIS A 465 -9.82 6.66 5.74
C HIS A 465 -9.05 7.43 4.66
N LEU A 466 -8.56 8.64 5.03
CA LEU A 466 -7.92 9.56 4.08
C LEU A 466 -6.43 9.27 3.82
N GLU A 467 -5.73 8.56 4.72
CA GLU A 467 -4.27 8.43 4.70
C GLU A 467 -3.71 7.34 3.76
N ALA A 468 -4.55 6.59 3.06
CA ALA A 468 -4.15 5.39 2.31
C ALA A 468 -3.71 5.65 0.83
N ILE A 469 -2.86 4.77 0.28
CA ILE A 469 -2.40 4.81 -1.13
C ILE A 469 -3.51 4.26 -2.05
N SER A 470 -4.44 5.13 -2.43
CA SER A 470 -5.67 4.72 -3.10
C SER A 470 -5.77 5.16 -4.57
N LYS A 471 -4.63 5.14 -5.27
CA LYS A 471 -4.51 5.50 -6.69
C LYS A 471 -3.59 4.50 -7.40
N VAL A 472 -4.11 3.85 -8.43
CA VAL A 472 -3.39 2.85 -9.23
C VAL A 472 -3.38 3.29 -10.70
N HIS A 473 -2.20 3.41 -11.30
CA HIS A 473 -2.02 3.89 -12.69
C HIS A 473 -1.70 2.72 -13.64
N ARG A 474 -2.40 2.63 -14.78
CA ARG A 474 -2.27 1.55 -15.79
C ARG A 474 -2.22 2.02 -17.25
N GLY A 475 -2.11 3.34 -17.50
CA GLY A 475 -1.95 3.84 -18.87
C GLY A 475 -0.53 3.65 -19.42
N LYS A 476 -0.34 4.00 -20.69
CA LYS A 476 0.92 3.80 -21.45
C LYS A 476 2.10 4.53 -20.78
N ASN A 477 3.28 3.90 -20.71
CA ASN A 477 4.50 4.58 -20.27
C ASN A 477 4.92 5.63 -21.32
N LEU A 478 5.08 6.90 -20.91
CA LEU A 478 5.73 7.92 -21.74
C LEU A 478 7.22 7.94 -21.36
N MET A 479 8.09 7.49 -22.27
CA MET A 479 9.55 7.35 -22.14
C MET A 479 10.20 8.38 -21.19
N GLY A 480 10.32 8.05 -19.91
CA GLY A 480 10.99 8.88 -18.88
C GLY A 480 10.14 9.95 -18.18
N LEU A 481 8.88 10.20 -18.59
CA LEU A 481 7.97 11.18 -17.95
C LEU A 481 6.90 10.56 -17.04
N GLY A 482 6.83 9.22 -16.97
CA GLY A 482 5.85 8.47 -16.18
C GLY A 482 4.73 7.86 -17.03
N ARG A 483 3.76 7.19 -16.38
CA ARG A 483 2.59 6.58 -17.05
C ARG A 483 1.56 7.65 -17.42
N ALA A 484 1.05 7.59 -18.64
CA ALA A 484 -0.21 8.22 -19.00
C ALA A 484 -1.27 7.78 -17.98
N SER A 485 -2.04 8.73 -17.47
CA SER A 485 -2.98 8.52 -16.36
C SER A 485 -4.41 8.28 -16.86
N ASN A 486 -4.57 7.83 -18.11
CA ASN A 486 -5.85 7.64 -18.79
C ASN A 486 -6.51 6.27 -18.54
N LYS A 487 -5.81 5.35 -17.86
CA LYS A 487 -6.30 4.03 -17.42
C LYS A 487 -5.76 3.74 -16.03
N GLY A 488 -6.54 3.05 -15.21
CA GLY A 488 -6.22 2.81 -13.81
C GLY A 488 -7.44 2.82 -12.91
N ALA A 489 -7.23 3.04 -11.62
CA ALA A 489 -8.28 3.08 -10.61
C ALA A 489 -7.98 4.04 -9.48
N VAL A 490 -9.05 4.50 -8.82
CA VAL A 490 -9.01 5.23 -7.56
C VAL A 490 -10.03 4.64 -6.60
N GLY A 491 -9.78 4.73 -5.30
CA GLY A 491 -10.71 4.20 -4.31
C GLY A 491 -10.68 4.92 -2.97
N PHE A 492 -11.59 4.53 -2.09
CA PHE A 492 -11.68 4.93 -0.68
C PHE A 492 -11.96 3.71 0.18
N ALA A 493 -11.56 3.77 1.46
CA ALA A 493 -12.27 3.01 2.49
C ALA A 493 -12.94 3.96 3.46
N PHE A 494 -14.12 3.57 3.94
CA PHE A 494 -14.81 4.26 5.02
C PHE A 494 -15.45 3.26 5.97
N ARG A 495 -15.64 3.68 7.22
CA ARG A 495 -16.46 2.99 8.20
C ARG A 495 -17.79 3.72 8.33
N TYR A 496 -18.88 2.98 8.29
CA TYR A 496 -20.20 3.49 8.64
C TYR A 496 -20.81 2.58 9.70
N PHE A 497 -21.06 3.14 10.88
CA PHE A 497 -21.31 2.39 12.12
C PHE A 497 -20.22 1.34 12.37
N ASN A 498 -20.56 0.06 12.44
CA ASN A 498 -19.60 -1.02 12.68
C ASN A 498 -19.17 -1.75 11.40
N SER A 499 -19.60 -1.30 10.22
CA SER A 499 -19.25 -1.91 8.94
C SER A 499 -18.24 -1.05 8.18
N THR A 500 -17.33 -1.70 7.47
CA THR A 500 -16.24 -1.06 6.73
C THR A 500 -16.37 -1.39 5.27
N PHE A 501 -16.29 -0.37 4.43
CA PHE A 501 -16.50 -0.44 3.00
C PHE A 501 -15.23 -0.04 2.26
N ALA A 502 -14.83 -0.85 1.30
CA ALA A 502 -13.91 -0.45 0.24
C ALA A 502 -14.73 -0.07 -1.00
N VAL A 503 -14.46 1.08 -1.61
CA VAL A 503 -15.12 1.51 -2.85
C VAL A 503 -14.06 1.89 -3.88
N VAL A 504 -14.14 1.31 -5.07
CA VAL A 504 -13.14 1.47 -6.14
C VAL A 504 -13.86 1.80 -7.44
N THR A 505 -13.39 2.83 -8.15
CA THR A 505 -13.75 3.07 -9.55
C THR A 505 -12.55 2.90 -10.46
N CYS A 506 -12.73 2.28 -11.62
CA CYS A 506 -11.66 2.05 -12.59
C CYS A 506 -12.04 2.42 -14.03
N HIS A 507 -11.01 2.52 -14.87
CA HIS A 507 -11.13 2.52 -16.32
C HIS A 507 -10.08 1.55 -16.88
N LEU A 508 -10.53 0.38 -17.36
CA LEU A 508 -9.66 -0.69 -17.87
C LEU A 508 -9.39 -0.57 -19.37
N ALA A 509 -8.45 -1.37 -19.87
CA ALA A 509 -8.02 -1.34 -21.27
C ALA A 509 -9.17 -1.58 -22.27
N SER A 510 -9.32 -0.65 -23.22
CA SER A 510 -10.27 -0.73 -24.33
C SER A 510 -9.67 -1.37 -25.58
N ASP A 511 -10.52 -1.90 -26.45
CA ASP A 511 -10.12 -2.52 -27.73
C ASP A 511 -9.88 -1.47 -28.83
N SER A 512 -9.09 -0.43 -28.53
CA SER A 512 -8.85 0.71 -29.42
C SER A 512 -8.31 0.33 -30.81
N THR A 513 -7.60 -0.79 -30.92
CA THR A 513 -7.00 -1.31 -32.17
C THR A 513 -7.88 -2.34 -32.90
N GLY A 514 -9.09 -2.61 -32.39
CA GLY A 514 -10.01 -3.62 -32.94
C GLY A 514 -9.73 -5.06 -32.48
N LYS A 515 -8.59 -5.32 -31.80
CA LYS A 515 -8.29 -6.61 -31.17
C LYS A 515 -8.80 -6.63 -29.72
N SER A 516 -9.36 -7.75 -29.27
CA SER A 516 -9.80 -7.91 -27.86
C SER A 516 -8.59 -7.84 -26.92
N LYS A 517 -8.70 -7.01 -25.88
CA LYS A 517 -7.70 -6.87 -24.81
C LYS A 517 -8.14 -7.52 -23.50
N VAL A 518 -8.95 -8.57 -23.56
CA VAL A 518 -9.49 -9.25 -22.36
C VAL A 518 -8.39 -9.71 -21.39
N LYS A 519 -7.29 -10.28 -21.87
CA LYS A 519 -6.14 -10.69 -21.03
C LYS A 519 -5.49 -9.50 -20.31
N LYS A 520 -5.42 -8.34 -20.97
CA LYS A 520 -4.92 -7.10 -20.36
C LYS A 520 -5.90 -6.57 -19.31
N ARG A 521 -7.22 -6.62 -19.55
CA ARG A 521 -8.24 -6.26 -18.53
C ARG A 521 -8.13 -7.13 -17.29
N HIS A 522 -7.90 -8.44 -17.45
CA HIS A 522 -7.64 -9.34 -16.31
C HIS A 522 -6.42 -8.88 -15.52
N ARG A 523 -5.28 -8.67 -16.21
CA ARG A 523 -4.03 -8.21 -15.57
C ARG A 523 -4.21 -6.88 -14.84
N ASP A 524 -4.84 -5.89 -15.49
CA ASP A 524 -5.12 -4.58 -14.90
C ASP A 524 -6.00 -4.73 -13.66
N GLY A 525 -7.07 -5.54 -13.72
CA GLY A 525 -7.96 -5.82 -12.59
C GLY A 525 -7.23 -6.49 -11.42
N MET A 526 -6.40 -7.51 -11.69
CA MET A 526 -5.60 -8.18 -10.67
C MET A 526 -4.68 -7.21 -9.94
N SER A 527 -3.94 -6.42 -10.71
CA SER A 527 -3.01 -5.46 -10.13
C SER A 527 -3.73 -4.29 -9.46
N ILE A 528 -4.98 -3.97 -9.80
CA ILE A 528 -5.77 -2.98 -9.05
C ILE A 528 -6.15 -3.57 -7.68
N LEU A 529 -6.62 -4.81 -7.59
CA LEU A 529 -6.99 -5.42 -6.32
C LEU A 529 -5.78 -5.56 -5.37
N GLY A 530 -4.62 -5.94 -5.90
CA GLY A 530 -3.38 -6.12 -5.13
C GLY A 530 -2.66 -4.83 -4.72
N ASP A 531 -2.61 -3.81 -5.60
CA ASP A 531 -1.85 -2.58 -5.33
C ASP A 531 -2.70 -1.47 -4.68
N MET A 532 -4.01 -1.69 -4.49
CA MET A 532 -4.92 -0.71 -3.91
C MET A 532 -4.90 -0.79 -2.38
N HIS A 533 -4.21 0.14 -1.73
CA HIS A 533 -4.20 0.22 -0.27
C HIS A 533 -5.22 1.28 0.18
N LEU A 534 -6.30 0.83 0.83
CA LEU A 534 -7.40 1.70 1.24
C LEU A 534 -7.42 2.01 2.74
N GLN A 535 -6.61 1.29 3.53
CA GLN A 535 -6.42 1.54 4.95
C GLN A 535 -5.01 2.08 5.22
N ALA A 536 -4.82 2.68 6.39
CA ALA A 536 -3.56 3.30 6.76
C ALA A 536 -2.45 2.26 7.04
N ILE A 537 -2.84 1.00 7.25
CA ILE A 537 -1.95 -0.12 7.56
C ILE A 537 -1.73 -0.87 6.24
N ASP A 538 -0.46 -1.01 5.88
CA ASP A 538 -0.05 -1.81 4.72
C ASP A 538 -0.02 -3.27 5.15
N ASN A 539 -0.90 -4.08 4.53
CA ASN A 539 -1.17 -5.44 4.99
C ASN A 539 -0.68 -6.49 3.98
N GLU A 540 -0.21 -6.10 2.79
CA GLU A 540 0.12 -7.00 1.66
C GLU A 540 -1.05 -7.91 1.21
N PHE A 541 -2.27 -7.64 1.66
CA PHE A 541 -3.49 -8.32 1.23
C PHE A 541 -4.21 -7.51 0.17
N ASP A 542 -4.89 -8.20 -0.74
CA ASP A 542 -5.79 -7.59 -1.70
C ASP A 542 -6.86 -6.75 -0.97
N CYS A 543 -7.21 -5.61 -1.55
CA CYS A 543 -8.03 -4.60 -0.88
C CYS A 543 -9.40 -5.12 -0.42
N HIS A 544 -10.00 -6.02 -1.19
CA HIS A 544 -11.32 -6.60 -0.94
C HIS A 544 -11.36 -7.60 0.22
N LEU A 545 -10.19 -8.09 0.64
CA LEU A 545 -10.05 -9.00 1.78
C LEU A 545 -9.88 -8.24 3.11
N MET A 546 -9.66 -6.92 3.05
CA MET A 546 -9.37 -6.07 4.22
C MET A 546 -10.56 -5.18 4.65
N ALA A 547 -11.72 -5.30 3.98
CA ALA A 547 -12.93 -4.56 4.32
C ALA A 547 -14.12 -5.52 4.35
N HIS A 548 -15.08 -5.28 5.27
CA HIS A 548 -16.29 -6.10 5.39
C HIS A 548 -17.05 -6.23 4.07
N HIS A 549 -17.18 -5.12 3.35
CA HIS A 549 -17.81 -5.06 2.03
C HIS A 549 -16.93 -4.28 1.06
N THR A 550 -16.97 -4.67 -0.21
CA THR A 550 -16.27 -3.98 -1.30
C THR A 550 -17.23 -3.71 -2.45
N ILE A 551 -17.20 -2.50 -3.00
CA ILE A 551 -17.88 -2.13 -4.24
C ILE A 551 -16.79 -1.81 -5.27
N PHE A 552 -16.71 -2.60 -6.33
CA PHE A 552 -15.76 -2.44 -7.42
C PHE A 552 -16.52 -2.09 -8.70
N MET A 553 -16.35 -0.86 -9.20
CA MET A 553 -17.14 -0.35 -10.31
C MET A 553 -16.29 0.39 -11.34
N GLY A 554 -16.88 0.78 -12.47
CA GLY A 554 -16.18 1.58 -13.47
C GLY A 554 -16.58 1.22 -14.90
N ASP A 555 -15.82 1.76 -15.84
CA ASP A 555 -15.72 1.23 -17.20
C ASP A 555 -14.69 0.09 -17.21
N LEU A 556 -15.19 -1.13 -17.01
CA LEU A 556 -14.39 -2.35 -17.02
C LEU A 556 -14.07 -2.80 -18.46
N ASN A 557 -14.73 -2.23 -19.47
CA ASN A 557 -14.45 -2.43 -20.89
C ASN A 557 -14.54 -3.87 -21.43
N TYR A 558 -15.12 -4.82 -20.69
CA TYR A 558 -15.44 -6.16 -21.20
C TYR A 558 -16.56 -6.11 -22.24
N ARG A 559 -16.53 -7.06 -23.18
CA ARG A 559 -17.36 -7.01 -24.39
C ARG A 559 -18.30 -8.22 -24.51
N LEU A 560 -19.39 -8.05 -25.26
CA LEU A 560 -20.29 -9.14 -25.66
C LEU A 560 -19.75 -9.93 -26.87
N THR A 561 -18.46 -10.22 -26.90
CA THR A 561 -17.78 -10.91 -28.02
C THR A 561 -17.46 -12.36 -27.72
N ALA A 562 -17.82 -12.84 -26.53
CA ALA A 562 -17.58 -14.22 -26.14
C ALA A 562 -18.47 -15.16 -26.98
N ARG A 563 -17.96 -16.38 -27.30
CA ARG A 563 -18.58 -17.28 -28.31
C ARG A 563 -18.70 -16.62 -29.71
N GLU A 564 -17.78 -15.72 -30.04
CA GLU A 564 -17.68 -15.10 -31.38
C GLU A 564 -18.98 -14.41 -31.83
N ALA A 565 -19.70 -13.79 -30.89
CA ALA A 565 -20.94 -13.11 -31.18
C ALA A 565 -20.73 -11.92 -32.14
N SER A 566 -21.50 -11.89 -33.23
CA SER A 566 -21.55 -10.78 -34.17
C SER A 566 -22.48 -9.66 -33.66
N PRO A 567 -22.32 -8.41 -34.14
CA PRO A 567 -23.24 -7.33 -33.80
C PRO A 567 -24.67 -7.65 -34.17
N ASP A 568 -24.91 -8.21 -35.36
CA ASP A 568 -26.25 -8.56 -35.84
C ASP A 568 -26.93 -9.54 -34.88
N ARG A 569 -26.19 -10.55 -34.39
CA ARG A 569 -26.70 -11.48 -33.39
C ARG A 569 -27.11 -10.77 -32.11
N ILE A 570 -26.25 -9.90 -31.57
CA ILE A 570 -26.54 -9.18 -30.33
C ILE A 570 -27.70 -8.19 -30.51
N LEU A 571 -27.77 -7.46 -31.63
CA LEU A 571 -28.86 -6.55 -31.94
C LEU A 571 -30.21 -7.28 -32.06
N ASN A 572 -30.22 -8.44 -32.71
CA ASN A 572 -31.41 -9.29 -32.78
C ASN A 572 -31.86 -9.74 -31.38
N MET A 573 -30.91 -10.14 -30.52
CA MET A 573 -31.21 -10.53 -29.14
C MET A 573 -31.75 -9.36 -28.31
N ILE A 574 -31.15 -8.17 -28.38
CA ILE A 574 -31.65 -6.96 -27.72
C ILE A 574 -33.09 -6.68 -28.16
N THR A 575 -33.34 -6.68 -29.46
CA THR A 575 -34.66 -6.42 -30.04
C THR A 575 -35.70 -7.43 -29.54
N ALA A 576 -35.34 -8.72 -29.52
CA ALA A 576 -36.21 -9.78 -29.02
C ALA A 576 -36.56 -9.59 -27.54
N VAL A 577 -35.57 -9.29 -26.67
CA VAL A 577 -35.79 -9.08 -25.23
C VAL A 577 -36.68 -7.87 -24.97
N VAL A 578 -36.38 -6.73 -25.62
CA VAL A 578 -37.15 -5.48 -25.46
C VAL A 578 -38.60 -5.68 -25.88
N ASN A 579 -38.83 -6.29 -27.04
CA ASN A 579 -40.18 -6.55 -27.54
C ASN A 579 -40.94 -7.57 -26.69
N SER A 580 -40.26 -8.58 -26.16
CA SER A 580 -40.87 -9.58 -25.25
C SER A 580 -41.30 -8.93 -23.94
N ASN A 581 -40.44 -8.09 -23.35
CA ASN A 581 -40.77 -7.32 -22.15
C ASN A 581 -41.92 -6.33 -22.40
N CYS A 582 -41.97 -5.70 -23.58
CA CYS A 582 -43.07 -4.81 -23.97
C CYS A 582 -44.40 -5.55 -24.20
N ARG A 583 -44.39 -6.84 -24.57
CA ARG A 583 -45.60 -7.65 -24.78
C ARG A 583 -46.15 -8.23 -23.48
N ASN A 584 -45.27 -8.63 -22.55
CA ASN A 584 -45.64 -9.21 -21.26
C ASN A 584 -46.13 -8.16 -20.23
N ARG A 585 -46.88 -7.12 -20.65
CA ARG A 585 -47.41 -6.01 -19.84
C ARG A 585 -48.43 -6.44 -18.76
N SER A 586 -47.99 -7.24 -17.80
CA SER A 586 -48.37 -7.09 -16.40
C SER A 586 -47.36 -6.13 -15.78
N PHE A 587 -47.58 -4.82 -15.95
CA PHE A 587 -46.87 -3.82 -15.18
C PHE A 587 -47.27 -3.96 -13.70
N LYS A 588 -46.61 -4.84 -12.94
CA LYS A 588 -46.49 -4.65 -11.49
C LYS A 588 -45.42 -3.58 -11.28
N ARG A 589 -45.86 -2.33 -11.25
CA ARG A 589 -45.10 -1.21 -10.67
C ARG A 589 -44.87 -1.57 -9.19
N GLY A 590 -43.77 -2.27 -8.90
CA GLY A 590 -43.54 -2.88 -7.58
C GLY A 590 -43.06 -4.33 -7.56
N LEU A 591 -42.45 -4.86 -8.61
CA LEU A 591 -41.39 -5.87 -8.45
C LEU A 591 -40.03 -5.14 -8.33
N VAL A 592 -39.89 -4.16 -7.43
CA VAL A 592 -39.09 -4.39 -6.22
C VAL A 592 -39.07 -5.87 -5.90
N PHE A 593 -37.93 -6.52 -6.10
CA PHE A 593 -37.74 -7.93 -5.76
C PHE A 593 -38.49 -8.23 -4.46
N SER A 594 -39.48 -9.11 -4.53
CA SER A 594 -40.17 -9.58 -3.34
C SER A 594 -39.11 -10.01 -2.35
N HIS A 595 -39.21 -9.50 -1.12
CA HIS A 595 -38.35 -9.79 0.02
C HIS A 595 -38.10 -11.31 0.22
N ASP A 596 -38.96 -12.17 -0.34
CA ASP A 596 -38.91 -13.63 -0.25
C ASP A 596 -38.05 -14.35 -1.31
N GLN A 597 -37.61 -13.69 -2.40
CA GLN A 597 -36.74 -14.30 -3.41
C GLN A 597 -35.24 -14.10 -3.13
N LEU A 598 -34.89 -13.41 -2.04
CA LEU A 598 -33.52 -12.98 -1.70
C LEU A 598 -33.06 -13.42 -0.30
N MET A 599 -33.85 -14.23 0.43
CA MET A 599 -33.47 -14.78 1.74
C MET A 599 -33.28 -16.30 1.68
N PRO A 600 -32.24 -16.88 2.32
CA PRO A 600 -32.29 -18.26 2.77
C PRO A 600 -33.24 -18.34 3.98
N ARG A 601 -34.39 -19.01 3.86
CA ARG A 601 -35.25 -19.28 5.02
C ARG A 601 -34.70 -20.50 5.77
N GLY A 602 -34.23 -20.28 7.00
CA GLY A 602 -33.94 -21.32 7.98
C GLY A 602 -34.53 -20.96 9.34
N PHE A 603 -35.24 -21.93 9.92
CA PHE A 603 -35.85 -21.99 11.26
C PHE A 603 -37.11 -21.18 11.56
N ASP A 604 -38.27 -21.85 11.45
CA ASP A 604 -39.17 -21.99 12.60
C ASP A 604 -39.98 -23.30 12.48
N GLU A 605 -39.65 -24.26 13.34
CA GLU A 605 -40.40 -25.51 13.55
C GLU A 605 -41.19 -25.34 14.86
N THR A 606 -42.51 -25.20 14.78
CA THR A 606 -43.40 -25.71 15.84
C THR A 606 -44.61 -26.38 15.22
N THR A 607 -44.72 -27.65 15.58
CA THR A 607 -45.65 -28.67 15.13
C THR A 607 -47.08 -28.40 15.60
N THR A 608 -48.07 -28.47 14.70
CA THR A 608 -49.41 -29.04 14.99
C THR A 608 -50.18 -29.30 13.67
N THR A 609 -50.46 -30.58 13.42
CA THR A 609 -51.27 -31.17 12.32
C THR A 609 -52.79 -31.10 12.60
N PRO A 610 -53.70 -31.59 11.72
CA PRO A 610 -53.87 -31.32 10.28
C PRO A 610 -55.37 -31.10 9.88
N THR A 611 -55.69 -30.47 8.73
CA THR A 611 -56.82 -30.93 7.89
C THR A 611 -56.81 -30.39 6.44
N SER A 612 -56.77 -31.35 5.51
CA SER A 612 -57.36 -31.41 4.15
C SER A 612 -56.95 -30.43 3.03
N THR A 613 -56.06 -30.97 2.18
CA THR A 613 -56.14 -31.09 0.69
C THR A 613 -56.25 -29.85 -0.21
N ILE A 614 -55.18 -29.60 -0.99
CA ILE A 614 -55.06 -29.79 -2.47
C ILE A 614 -53.55 -29.67 -2.84
N VAL A 615 -53.06 -30.55 -3.71
CA VAL A 615 -51.64 -30.74 -4.11
C VAL A 615 -51.17 -29.67 -5.13
N PRO A 616 -49.94 -29.14 -5.02
CA PRO A 616 -49.18 -28.59 -6.14
C PRO A 616 -47.90 -29.40 -6.44
N ASP A 617 -47.63 -29.67 -7.72
CA ASP A 617 -46.33 -30.16 -8.17
C ASP A 617 -45.34 -28.98 -8.28
N ASN A 618 -44.38 -28.94 -7.35
CA ASN A 618 -43.18 -28.10 -7.38
C ASN A 618 -41.96 -29.02 -7.56
N GLU A 619 -41.44 -29.10 -8.78
CA GLU A 619 -40.11 -29.66 -9.04
C GLU A 619 -39.11 -28.50 -9.16
N TYR A 620 -38.24 -28.38 -8.15
CA TYR A 620 -37.19 -27.36 -8.07
C TYR A 620 -35.95 -27.78 -8.86
N VAL A 621 -35.49 -26.94 -9.77
CA VAL A 621 -34.14 -27.03 -10.37
C VAL A 621 -33.25 -25.94 -9.77
N LEU A 622 -32.37 -26.33 -8.85
CA LEU A 622 -31.17 -25.55 -8.50
C LEU A 622 -30.16 -25.65 -9.65
N ILE A 623 -29.64 -24.52 -10.13
CA ILE A 623 -28.38 -24.53 -10.89
C ILE A 623 -27.25 -24.40 -9.88
N ASN A 624 -26.75 -25.56 -9.45
CA ASN A 624 -25.50 -25.69 -8.72
C ASN A 624 -24.32 -25.32 -9.63
N THR A 625 -23.41 -24.51 -9.12
CA THR A 625 -22.02 -24.46 -9.56
C THR A 625 -21.36 -25.81 -9.22
N PRO A 626 -20.68 -26.52 -10.14
CA PRO A 626 -20.19 -27.86 -9.85
C PRO A 626 -18.98 -27.84 -8.91
N MET A 627 -19.19 -28.37 -7.69
CA MET A 627 -18.13 -28.91 -6.85
C MET A 627 -17.72 -30.32 -7.33
N ALA A 628 -16.48 -30.68 -7.03
CA ALA A 628 -15.76 -31.88 -7.44
C ALA A 628 -16.53 -33.21 -7.33
N MET A 629 -16.50 -34.04 -8.39
CA MET A 629 -16.85 -35.46 -8.32
C MET A 629 -15.60 -36.32 -8.05
N GLN A 630 -15.62 -37.07 -6.95
CA GLN A 630 -14.79 -38.25 -6.73
C GLN A 630 -15.44 -39.48 -7.37
N ALA A 631 -14.61 -40.39 -7.88
CA ALA A 631 -14.98 -41.61 -8.57
C ALA A 631 -15.49 -42.72 -7.63
N ASN A 632 -16.47 -43.52 -8.06
CA ASN A 632 -16.28 -44.98 -8.16
C ASN A 632 -17.36 -45.71 -8.99
N GLN A 633 -16.86 -46.58 -9.87
CA GLN A 633 -17.37 -47.90 -10.32
C GLN A 633 -18.84 -48.08 -10.74
N TYR A 634 -19.08 -48.33 -12.04
CA TYR A 634 -19.52 -49.63 -12.59
C TYR A 634 -19.38 -49.62 -14.13
N ALA A 635 -19.09 -50.79 -14.69
CA ALA A 635 -18.56 -51.02 -16.03
C ALA A 635 -19.61 -51.06 -17.15
N GLY A 636 -19.17 -50.79 -18.38
CA GLY A 636 -19.66 -51.49 -19.59
C GLY A 636 -20.23 -50.62 -20.71
N LEU A 637 -19.55 -50.70 -21.87
CA LEU A 637 -19.95 -50.43 -23.26
C LEU A 637 -19.53 -49.07 -23.90
N PRO A 638 -18.91 -49.10 -25.11
CA PRO A 638 -18.37 -47.91 -25.78
C PRO A 638 -19.37 -47.28 -26.78
N PRO A 639 -19.25 -45.99 -27.12
CA PRO A 639 -19.99 -45.38 -28.22
C PRO A 639 -19.23 -45.46 -29.56
N PRO A 640 -19.93 -45.45 -30.72
CA PRO A 640 -19.31 -45.60 -32.03
C PRO A 640 -18.78 -44.28 -32.60
N ILE A 641 -17.71 -44.43 -33.39
CA ILE A 641 -17.03 -43.43 -34.21
C ILE A 641 -17.78 -43.27 -35.54
N LEU A 642 -17.88 -42.03 -36.07
CA LEU A 642 -18.04 -41.78 -37.52
C LEU A 642 -17.50 -40.37 -37.87
N VAL A 643 -16.22 -40.26 -38.22
CA VAL A 643 -15.59 -40.02 -39.55
C VAL A 643 -16.09 -38.83 -40.38
N ASP A 644 -15.14 -37.93 -40.64
CA ASP A 644 -15.09 -36.90 -41.69
C ASP A 644 -15.33 -37.46 -43.09
N ALA A 645 -15.97 -36.65 -43.95
CA ALA A 645 -15.80 -36.74 -45.40
C ALA A 645 -15.92 -35.36 -46.05
N ALA A 646 -14.80 -34.88 -46.57
CA ALA A 646 -14.69 -33.76 -47.50
C ALA A 646 -15.10 -34.19 -48.93
N VAL A 647 -15.80 -33.32 -49.67
CA VAL A 647 -15.83 -33.36 -51.15
C VAL A 647 -15.90 -31.93 -51.70
N THR A 648 -15.02 -31.67 -52.67
CA THR A 648 -14.73 -30.45 -53.44
C THR A 648 -15.65 -30.28 -54.69
N PRO A 649 -15.56 -29.16 -55.44
CA PRO A 649 -16.67 -28.53 -56.15
C PRO A 649 -16.66 -28.72 -57.68
N HIS A 650 -17.80 -28.48 -58.36
CA HIS A 650 -17.83 -28.13 -59.79
C HIS A 650 -19.07 -27.32 -60.24
N HIS A 651 -18.77 -26.15 -60.83
CA HIS A 651 -19.29 -25.50 -62.04
C HIS A 651 -20.80 -25.22 -62.36
N GLN A 652 -21.05 -23.91 -62.52
CA GLN A 652 -21.65 -23.18 -63.66
C GLN A 652 -23.19 -23.02 -63.85
N GLN A 653 -23.59 -21.75 -63.67
CA GLN A 653 -24.24 -20.84 -64.64
C GLN A 653 -25.77 -20.63 -64.63
N SER A 654 -26.12 -19.35 -64.37
CA SER A 654 -27.26 -18.50 -64.81
C SER A 654 -28.67 -19.10 -64.91
N ASP A 655 -29.61 -18.53 -64.17
CA ASP A 655 -30.64 -17.65 -64.76
C ASP A 655 -31.44 -16.86 -63.71
N ILE A 656 -31.85 -15.67 -64.13
CA ILE A 656 -32.66 -14.69 -63.41
C ILE A 656 -34.13 -15.10 -63.56
N ASP A 657 -34.87 -15.26 -62.44
CA ASP A 657 -36.20 -14.65 -62.36
C ASP A 657 -36.77 -14.58 -60.95
N SER A 658 -37.59 -13.55 -60.79
CA SER A 658 -38.15 -13.03 -59.55
C SER A 658 -39.57 -13.54 -59.31
N SER A 659 -39.86 -14.05 -58.11
CA SER A 659 -41.04 -13.70 -57.28
C SER A 659 -41.30 -14.72 -56.15
N PHE A 660 -41.31 -14.19 -54.93
CA PHE A 660 -42.21 -14.51 -53.81
C PHE A 660 -42.56 -15.98 -53.48
N SER A 661 -42.04 -16.43 -52.33
CA SER A 661 -42.80 -16.89 -51.14
C SER A 661 -42.23 -18.16 -50.51
N SER A 662 -42.02 -18.11 -49.19
CA SER A 662 -41.70 -19.21 -48.26
C SER A 662 -40.40 -19.95 -48.55
N VAL A 663 -39.35 -19.84 -47.74
CA VAL A 663 -39.26 -20.49 -46.43
C VAL A 663 -38.45 -19.61 -45.46
N ALA A 664 -39.16 -18.74 -44.74
CA ALA A 664 -38.66 -18.26 -43.46
C ALA A 664 -38.81 -19.42 -42.47
N SER A 665 -37.75 -20.20 -42.27
CA SER A 665 -37.68 -21.16 -41.17
C SER A 665 -37.60 -20.35 -39.87
N ALA A 666 -38.78 -20.06 -39.34
CA ALA A 666 -39.01 -19.49 -38.04
C ALA A 666 -38.34 -20.38 -36.98
N LEU A 667 -37.17 -19.95 -36.49
CA LEU A 667 -36.77 -20.28 -35.13
C LEU A 667 -37.87 -19.75 -34.22
N SER A 668 -38.45 -20.61 -33.40
CA SER A 668 -39.41 -20.20 -32.39
C SER A 668 -38.73 -19.22 -31.43
N PHE A 669 -38.97 -17.92 -31.60
CA PHE A 669 -38.49 -16.82 -30.73
C PHE A 669 -39.23 -16.82 -29.37
N SER A 670 -39.32 -17.97 -28.71
CA SER A 670 -39.81 -18.08 -27.34
C SER A 670 -38.68 -17.75 -26.36
N ASP A 671 -38.90 -16.68 -25.58
CA ASP A 671 -38.24 -16.31 -24.32
C ASP A 671 -36.72 -16.00 -24.31
N VAL A 672 -36.23 -15.19 -25.25
CA VAL A 672 -34.90 -14.57 -25.10
C VAL A 672 -34.97 -13.53 -23.97
N THR A 673 -34.17 -13.71 -22.92
CA THR A 673 -34.07 -12.81 -21.75
C THR A 673 -32.71 -12.08 -21.74
N TRP A 674 -32.58 -11.03 -20.91
CA TRP A 674 -31.28 -10.37 -20.69
C TRP A 674 -30.18 -11.36 -20.27
N LYS A 675 -30.54 -12.41 -19.53
CA LYS A 675 -29.64 -13.50 -19.15
C LYS A 675 -29.00 -14.19 -20.35
N ALA A 676 -29.74 -14.36 -21.46
CA ALA A 676 -29.21 -14.99 -22.67
C ALA A 676 -28.10 -14.14 -23.33
N LEU A 677 -28.11 -12.81 -23.19
CA LEU A 677 -27.00 -11.97 -23.66
C LEU A 677 -25.73 -12.21 -22.83
N LEU A 678 -25.86 -12.50 -21.54
CA LEU A 678 -24.73 -12.66 -20.63
C LEU A 678 -23.88 -13.91 -20.93
N ASP A 679 -24.41 -14.88 -21.66
CA ASP A 679 -23.65 -16.02 -22.21
C ASP A 679 -22.51 -15.57 -23.15
N HIS A 680 -22.68 -14.39 -23.75
CA HIS A 680 -21.73 -13.75 -24.66
C HIS A 680 -20.83 -12.72 -23.96
N ASP A 681 -21.00 -12.49 -22.65
CA ASP A 681 -20.23 -11.53 -21.87
C ASP A 681 -18.87 -12.09 -21.45
N GLU A 682 -17.80 -11.40 -21.86
CA GLU A 682 -16.43 -11.76 -21.48
C GLU A 682 -16.24 -11.75 -19.95
N LEU A 683 -16.80 -10.77 -19.23
CA LEU A 683 -16.60 -10.64 -17.78
C LEU A 683 -17.28 -11.80 -17.02
N LYS A 684 -18.56 -12.06 -17.28
CA LYS A 684 -19.28 -13.18 -16.63
C LYS A 684 -18.59 -14.52 -16.87
N ARG A 685 -18.09 -14.75 -18.09
CA ARG A 685 -17.31 -15.96 -18.40
C ARG A 685 -16.02 -16.03 -17.61
N SER A 686 -15.26 -14.94 -17.53
CA SER A 686 -14.00 -14.90 -16.80
C SER A 686 -14.19 -15.06 -15.28
N MET A 687 -15.26 -14.49 -14.72
CA MET A 687 -15.65 -14.68 -13.32
C MET A 687 -16.03 -16.15 -13.05
N ALA A 688 -16.88 -16.74 -13.88
CA ALA A 688 -17.29 -18.14 -13.76
C ALA A 688 -16.10 -19.12 -13.88
N GLY A 689 -15.10 -18.77 -14.71
CA GLY A 689 -13.87 -19.52 -14.84
C GLY A 689 -12.83 -19.29 -13.73
N GLY A 690 -13.12 -18.42 -12.74
CA GLY A 690 -12.18 -18.07 -11.66
C GLY A 690 -10.93 -17.31 -12.13
N VAL A 691 -10.98 -16.70 -13.32
CA VAL A 691 -9.84 -16.02 -13.95
C VAL A 691 -9.60 -14.63 -13.34
N ILE A 692 -10.68 -13.95 -12.94
CA ILE A 692 -10.67 -12.61 -12.33
C ILE A 692 -11.94 -12.41 -11.50
N TYR A 693 -11.88 -11.54 -10.47
CA TYR A 693 -12.99 -11.23 -9.56
C TYR A 693 -13.69 -12.47 -8.97
N HIS A 694 -12.93 -13.50 -8.62
CA HIS A 694 -13.40 -14.65 -7.87
C HIS A 694 -14.06 -14.20 -6.56
N ASP A 695 -15.17 -14.85 -6.20
CA ASP A 695 -16.03 -14.53 -5.05
C ASP A 695 -16.72 -13.15 -5.07
N PHE A 696 -16.52 -12.33 -6.10
CA PHE A 696 -17.35 -11.15 -6.31
C PHE A 696 -18.71 -11.54 -6.91
N ASP A 697 -19.74 -10.88 -6.41
CA ASP A 697 -21.10 -10.94 -6.89
C ASP A 697 -21.38 -9.74 -7.81
N GLU A 698 -22.34 -9.93 -8.71
CA GLU A 698 -22.91 -8.84 -9.53
C GLU A 698 -24.39 -9.13 -9.73
N ALA A 699 -25.22 -8.14 -9.44
CA ALA A 699 -26.67 -8.27 -9.57
C ALA A 699 -27.08 -8.61 -11.00
N MET A 700 -28.24 -9.23 -11.16
CA MET A 700 -28.74 -9.62 -12.47
C MET A 700 -28.96 -8.39 -13.36
N ILE A 701 -28.25 -8.33 -14.48
CA ILE A 701 -28.42 -7.27 -15.47
C ILE A 701 -29.78 -7.45 -16.14
N SER A 702 -30.59 -6.40 -16.07
CA SER A 702 -31.95 -6.36 -16.62
C SER A 702 -32.21 -5.14 -17.52
N PHE A 703 -31.12 -4.53 -18.01
CA PHE A 703 -31.11 -3.35 -18.86
C PHE A 703 -30.27 -3.61 -20.12
N ALA A 704 -30.38 -2.74 -21.13
CA ALA A 704 -29.69 -2.90 -22.41
C ALA A 704 -28.19 -2.62 -22.32
N PRO A 705 -27.37 -3.14 -23.25
CA PRO A 705 -25.94 -2.82 -23.29
C PRO A 705 -25.69 -1.31 -23.32
N THR A 706 -24.81 -0.85 -22.43
CA THR A 706 -24.60 0.57 -22.13
C THR A 706 -23.67 1.27 -23.12
N TYR A 707 -22.97 0.50 -23.97
CA TYR A 707 -21.99 0.98 -24.93
C TYR A 707 -22.07 0.17 -26.24
N ARG A 708 -21.77 0.71 -27.42
CA ARG A 708 -21.50 2.11 -27.75
C ARG A 708 -22.77 2.75 -28.28
N ARG A 709 -23.36 3.65 -27.50
CA ARG A 709 -24.64 4.30 -27.80
C ARG A 709 -24.44 5.49 -28.73
N VAL A 710 -25.45 5.77 -29.53
CA VAL A 710 -25.52 7.04 -30.28
C VAL A 710 -25.96 8.13 -29.30
N LEU A 711 -25.32 9.31 -29.37
CA LEU A 711 -25.64 10.44 -28.50
C LEU A 711 -27.12 10.82 -28.60
N HIS A 712 -27.71 11.20 -27.47
CA HIS A 712 -29.12 11.56 -27.34
C HIS A 712 -30.14 10.47 -27.77
N SER A 713 -29.68 9.26 -28.09
CA SER A 713 -30.58 8.14 -28.37
C SER A 713 -31.10 7.51 -27.07
N ILE A 714 -32.37 7.08 -27.09
CA ILE A 714 -33.07 6.47 -25.96
C ILE A 714 -33.72 5.18 -26.46
N LEU A 715 -33.48 4.08 -25.75
CA LEU A 715 -34.20 2.83 -25.97
C LEU A 715 -35.40 2.78 -25.01
N ASP A 716 -36.57 3.21 -25.48
CA ASP A 716 -37.80 3.17 -24.70
C ASP A 716 -38.32 1.72 -24.58
N PRO A 717 -38.36 1.13 -23.38
CA PRO A 717 -38.85 -0.24 -23.18
C PRO A 717 -40.36 -0.40 -23.42
N THR A 718 -41.10 0.70 -23.53
CA THR A 718 -42.55 0.70 -23.79
C THR A 718 -42.89 0.68 -25.28
N HIS A 719 -41.90 0.91 -26.14
CA HIS A 719 -42.04 0.91 -27.59
C HIS A 719 -41.67 -0.47 -28.18
N VAL A 720 -42.34 -0.86 -29.26
CA VAL A 720 -41.98 -2.07 -30.02
C VAL A 720 -40.99 -1.67 -31.11
N TRP A 721 -39.81 -2.29 -31.12
CA TRP A 721 -38.69 -1.92 -31.99
C TRP A 721 -38.46 -2.94 -33.10
N THR A 722 -38.05 -2.48 -34.28
CA THR A 722 -37.43 -3.35 -35.30
C THR A 722 -35.92 -3.42 -35.08
N VAL A 723 -35.27 -4.45 -35.65
CA VAL A 723 -33.81 -4.64 -35.53
C VAL A 723 -33.06 -3.44 -36.10
N ASP A 724 -33.49 -2.91 -37.24
CA ASP A 724 -32.88 -1.72 -37.86
C ASP A 724 -33.02 -0.47 -36.99
N GLN A 725 -34.16 -0.30 -36.30
CA GLN A 725 -34.34 0.81 -35.37
C GLN A 725 -33.43 0.67 -34.14
N VAL A 726 -33.27 -0.54 -33.59
CA VAL A 726 -32.33 -0.80 -32.49
C VAL A 726 -30.89 -0.56 -32.96
N ALA A 727 -30.54 -0.99 -34.17
CA ALA A 727 -29.21 -0.78 -34.75
C ALA A 727 -28.85 0.71 -34.84
N GLN A 728 -29.81 1.58 -35.14
CA GLN A 728 -29.60 3.04 -35.17
C GLN A 728 -29.27 3.65 -33.80
N LEU A 729 -29.54 2.94 -32.69
CA LEU A 729 -29.18 3.39 -31.33
C LEU A 729 -27.74 3.04 -30.95
N TYR A 730 -27.03 2.26 -31.78
CA TYR A 730 -25.68 1.78 -31.50
C TYR A 730 -24.70 2.13 -32.62
N THR A 731 -23.49 2.55 -32.25
CA THR A 731 -22.40 2.72 -33.22
C THR A 731 -21.65 1.40 -33.40
N VAL A 732 -22.05 0.64 -34.43
CA VAL A 732 -21.48 -0.68 -34.74
C VAL A 732 -20.27 -0.60 -35.67
N HIS A 733 -20.31 0.27 -36.68
CA HIS A 733 -19.24 0.42 -37.66
C HIS A 733 -18.30 1.56 -37.25
N LEU A 734 -17.00 1.27 -37.17
CA LEU A 734 -15.96 2.23 -36.74
C LEU A 734 -15.09 2.77 -37.88
N GLY A 735 -15.41 2.41 -39.14
CA GLY A 735 -14.57 2.69 -40.31
C GLY A 735 -13.50 1.62 -40.55
N GLU A 736 -12.89 1.61 -41.75
CA GLU A 736 -11.83 0.66 -42.15
C GLU A 736 -12.18 -0.84 -41.97
N GLY A 737 -13.46 -1.21 -42.12
CA GLY A 737 -13.91 -2.59 -41.91
C GLY A 737 -13.92 -3.05 -40.44
N LYS A 738 -13.65 -2.16 -39.48
CA LYS A 738 -13.71 -2.47 -38.04
C LYS A 738 -15.15 -2.41 -37.53
N VAL A 739 -15.53 -3.44 -36.79
CA VAL A 739 -16.88 -3.64 -36.27
C VAL A 739 -16.82 -3.74 -34.75
N ARG A 740 -17.86 -3.24 -34.07
CA ARG A 740 -17.99 -3.27 -32.61
C ARG A 740 -19.36 -3.74 -32.19
N VAL A 741 -19.37 -4.65 -31.22
CA VAL A 741 -20.58 -5.26 -30.68
C VAL A 741 -21.09 -4.41 -29.50
N PRO A 742 -22.40 -4.11 -29.41
CA PRO A 742 -23.00 -3.54 -28.20
C PRO A 742 -22.59 -4.34 -26.97
N SER A 743 -22.15 -3.69 -25.89
CA SER A 743 -21.49 -4.34 -24.75
C SER A 743 -21.85 -3.70 -23.41
N TYR A 744 -21.78 -4.51 -22.34
CA TYR A 744 -21.86 -4.05 -20.95
C TYR A 744 -20.45 -3.70 -20.44
N THR A 745 -19.98 -2.52 -20.80
CA THR A 745 -18.65 -2.01 -20.39
C THR A 745 -18.67 -1.46 -18.97
N ASP A 746 -19.80 -0.88 -18.55
CA ASP A 746 -19.98 -0.18 -17.28
C ASP A 746 -20.60 -1.14 -16.25
N ARG A 747 -19.87 -1.45 -15.17
CA ARG A 747 -20.23 -2.54 -14.24
C ARG A 747 -20.09 -2.14 -12.79
N ILE A 748 -20.85 -2.78 -11.92
CA ILE A 748 -20.76 -2.64 -10.46
C ILE A 748 -20.75 -4.04 -9.85
N LEU A 749 -19.56 -4.47 -9.44
CA LEU A 749 -19.32 -5.72 -8.73
C LEU A 749 -19.28 -5.44 -7.22
N PHE A 750 -19.61 -6.44 -6.41
CA PHE A 750 -19.49 -6.33 -4.97
C PHE A 750 -19.02 -7.62 -4.32
N HIS A 751 -18.36 -7.50 -3.16
CA HIS A 751 -17.83 -8.62 -2.39
C HIS A 751 -18.09 -8.37 -0.90
N SER A 752 -18.32 -9.44 -0.14
CA SER A 752 -18.41 -9.38 1.32
C SER A 752 -17.57 -10.49 1.94
N LEU A 753 -16.96 -10.21 3.08
CA LEU A 753 -16.22 -11.23 3.85
C LEU A 753 -17.13 -12.40 4.27
N PRO A 754 -16.55 -13.58 4.56
CA PRO A 754 -17.34 -14.75 4.98
C PRO A 754 -18.24 -14.48 6.18
N GLY A 755 -19.55 -14.73 6.06
CA GLY A 755 -20.51 -14.44 7.13
C GLY A 755 -21.01 -12.98 7.18
N MET A 756 -20.61 -12.14 6.22
CA MET A 756 -21.09 -10.75 6.09
C MET A 756 -22.08 -10.53 4.93
N ARG A 757 -22.22 -11.49 4.00
CA ARG A 757 -23.10 -11.37 2.81
C ARG A 757 -24.54 -11.01 3.17
N GLU A 758 -25.07 -11.57 4.26
CA GLU A 758 -26.42 -11.30 4.76
C GLU A 758 -26.64 -9.90 5.37
N ARG A 759 -25.64 -9.02 5.29
CA ARG A 759 -25.73 -7.64 5.78
C ARG A 759 -25.60 -6.61 4.68
N PHE A 760 -25.46 -7.04 3.44
CA PHE A 760 -25.18 -6.18 2.30
C PHE A 760 -25.84 -6.72 1.03
N TYR A 761 -26.97 -6.11 0.66
CA TYR A 761 -27.81 -6.60 -0.44
C TYR A 761 -27.98 -5.53 -1.50
N CYS A 762 -27.84 -5.90 -2.77
CA CYS A 762 -28.22 -5.05 -3.88
C CYS A 762 -29.74 -5.17 -4.11
N ILE A 763 -30.47 -4.05 -3.95
CA ILE A 763 -31.94 -4.00 -4.11
C ILE A 763 -32.36 -3.40 -5.46
N HIS A 764 -31.44 -2.73 -6.16
CA HIS A 764 -31.66 -2.17 -7.49
C HIS A 764 -30.36 -2.21 -8.28
N TYR A 765 -30.44 -2.60 -9.56
CA TYR A 765 -29.33 -2.51 -10.51
C TYR A 765 -29.86 -2.11 -11.90
N GLY A 766 -29.46 -0.94 -12.40
CA GLY A 766 -30.06 -0.36 -13.60
C GLY A 766 -29.13 0.56 -14.38
N SER A 767 -29.55 0.95 -15.59
CA SER A 767 -28.95 2.01 -16.39
C SER A 767 -29.91 3.21 -16.52
N THR A 768 -29.36 4.42 -16.64
CA THR A 768 -30.13 5.64 -16.88
C THR A 768 -30.14 5.96 -18.37
N GLU A 769 -31.23 5.61 -19.07
CA GLU A 769 -31.34 5.81 -20.53
C GLU A 769 -31.49 7.27 -20.93
N GLU A 770 -32.01 8.13 -20.05
CA GLU A 770 -32.30 9.54 -20.32
C GLU A 770 -31.03 10.39 -20.52
N ILE A 771 -29.87 9.92 -20.04
CA ILE A 771 -28.61 10.63 -20.21
C ILE A 771 -28.06 10.40 -21.63
N GLY A 772 -28.00 11.48 -22.40
CA GLY A 772 -27.61 11.47 -23.81
C GLY A 772 -26.26 12.10 -24.13
N THR A 773 -25.53 12.60 -23.12
CA THR A 773 -24.29 13.39 -23.30
C THR A 773 -23.05 12.56 -23.61
N SER A 774 -23.12 11.24 -23.51
CA SER A 774 -22.02 10.29 -23.71
C SER A 774 -22.47 9.12 -24.58
N ASP A 775 -21.51 8.43 -25.21
CA ASP A 775 -21.74 7.15 -25.89
C ASP A 775 -21.81 5.95 -24.92
N HIS A 776 -21.76 6.23 -23.62
CA HIS A 776 -22.12 5.33 -22.52
C HIS A 776 -23.41 5.76 -21.82
N LYS A 777 -24.13 4.81 -21.22
CA LYS A 777 -25.20 5.08 -20.25
C LYS A 777 -24.69 4.89 -18.81
N PRO A 778 -24.99 5.81 -17.88
CA PRO A 778 -24.68 5.61 -16.47
C PRO A 778 -25.33 4.33 -15.92
N VAL A 779 -24.62 3.66 -15.02
CA VAL A 779 -25.08 2.44 -14.35
C VAL A 779 -25.10 2.68 -12.85
N SER A 780 -26.14 2.21 -12.16
CA SER A 780 -26.30 2.41 -10.72
C SER A 780 -26.79 1.17 -9.98
N CYS A 781 -26.30 1.01 -8.76
CA CYS A 781 -26.79 0.07 -7.76
C CYS A 781 -27.33 0.83 -6.55
N VAL A 782 -28.37 0.29 -5.93
CA VAL A 782 -28.76 0.66 -4.56
C VAL A 782 -28.51 -0.53 -3.65
N PHE A 783 -27.73 -0.31 -2.61
CA PHE A 783 -27.44 -1.30 -1.59
C PHE A 783 -28.16 -0.98 -0.29
N GLU A 784 -28.75 -2.01 0.31
CA GLU A 784 -29.24 -1.98 1.68
C GLU A 784 -28.23 -2.67 2.59
N VAL A 785 -27.86 -1.97 3.68
CA VAL A 785 -26.85 -2.41 4.62
C VAL A 785 -27.44 -2.50 6.01
N VAL A 786 -27.31 -3.68 6.62
CA VAL A 786 -27.64 -3.87 8.03
C VAL A 786 -26.40 -3.55 8.86
N THR A 787 -26.53 -2.59 9.78
CA THR A 787 -25.45 -2.20 10.71
C THR A 787 -25.93 -2.23 12.15
N ASP A 788 -25.02 -2.46 13.11
CA ASP A 788 -25.36 -2.42 14.53
C ASP A 788 -25.17 -0.99 15.03
N LYS A 789 -26.24 -0.36 15.57
CA LYS A 789 -26.05 0.94 16.23
C LYS A 789 -25.24 0.74 17.51
N PRO A 790 -24.14 1.47 17.73
CA PRO A 790 -23.48 1.47 19.02
C PRO A 790 -24.45 2.01 20.08
N HIS A 791 -24.46 1.39 21.27
CA HIS A 791 -25.23 1.88 22.42
C HIS A 791 -24.66 3.25 22.82
N ARG A 792 -25.33 4.35 22.44
CA ARG A 792 -24.95 5.70 22.90
C ARG A 792 -26.13 6.33 23.64
N ALA A 793 -25.89 6.77 24.87
CA ALA A 793 -26.74 7.75 25.53
C ALA A 793 -26.70 9.06 24.72
N PRO A 794 -27.81 9.82 24.63
CA PRO A 794 -27.86 11.05 23.86
C PRO A 794 -26.77 12.02 24.32
N ALA A 795 -26.10 12.67 23.37
CA ALA A 795 -25.10 13.69 23.68
C ALA A 795 -25.76 14.84 24.44
N PRO A 796 -25.16 15.36 25.53
CA PRO A 796 -25.63 16.61 26.11
C PRO A 796 -25.43 17.72 25.07
N LEU A 797 -26.48 18.48 24.82
CA LEU A 797 -26.41 19.77 24.14
C LEU A 797 -25.31 20.61 24.77
N ALA A 798 -24.53 21.28 23.92
CA ALA A 798 -23.36 22.06 24.29
C ALA A 798 -23.62 22.98 25.50
N CYS A 799 -23.02 22.67 26.65
CA CYS A 799 -22.84 23.58 27.79
C CYS A 799 -21.52 23.25 28.50
N SER A 800 -20.66 24.27 28.62
CA SER A 800 -19.46 24.45 29.47
C SER A 800 -18.53 23.26 29.75
N ALA A 801 -17.27 23.44 29.35
CA ALA A 801 -16.15 22.49 29.44
C ALA A 801 -15.60 22.20 30.85
N HIS A 802 -16.42 22.14 31.90
CA HIS A 802 -15.90 21.91 33.27
C HIS A 802 -16.40 20.69 34.03
N ASP A 803 -17.40 19.94 33.56
CA ASP A 803 -17.82 18.69 34.23
C ASP A 803 -18.13 17.58 33.21
N ALA A 804 -17.10 17.07 32.54
CA ALA A 804 -17.24 15.85 31.76
C ALA A 804 -17.22 14.63 32.70
N GLU A 805 -18.37 14.02 32.95
CA GLU A 805 -18.44 12.73 33.63
C GLU A 805 -17.49 11.70 32.97
N PRO A 806 -16.84 10.82 33.76
CA PRO A 806 -15.94 9.82 33.22
C PRO A 806 -16.70 8.86 32.30
N ARG A 807 -16.32 8.84 31.01
CA ARG A 807 -16.83 7.87 30.02
C ARG A 807 -16.76 6.46 30.60
N LYS A 808 -17.88 5.71 30.60
CA LYS A 808 -17.90 4.28 30.95
C LYS A 808 -16.78 3.56 30.20
N LYS A 809 -15.86 2.92 30.93
CA LYS A 809 -14.74 2.15 30.35
C LYS A 809 -15.29 1.10 29.38
N THR A 810 -14.83 1.15 28.12
CA THR A 810 -15.14 0.12 27.13
C THR A 810 -14.56 -1.20 27.60
N LYS A 811 -15.40 -2.23 27.72
CA LYS A 811 -14.96 -3.55 28.16
C LYS A 811 -14.14 -4.20 27.04
N LEU A 812 -12.88 -4.55 27.33
CA LEU A 812 -11.99 -5.22 26.38
C LEU A 812 -11.96 -6.73 26.63
N HIS A 813 -11.86 -7.50 25.56
CA HIS A 813 -11.83 -8.97 25.59
C HIS A 813 -10.50 -9.48 25.00
N LEU A 814 -9.89 -10.47 25.66
CA LEU A 814 -8.77 -11.22 25.10
C LEU A 814 -9.33 -12.41 24.32
N PHE A 815 -9.23 -12.33 23.00
CA PHE A 815 -9.57 -13.45 22.13
C PHE A 815 -8.32 -14.23 21.76
N THR A 816 -8.42 -15.55 21.83
CA THR A 816 -7.38 -16.46 21.33
C THR A 816 -7.96 -17.28 20.20
N LEU A 817 -7.49 -17.01 18.99
CA LEU A 817 -7.77 -17.80 17.79
C LEU A 817 -6.85 -19.02 17.75
N VAL A 818 -7.43 -20.18 17.49
CA VAL A 818 -6.71 -21.42 17.20
C VAL A 818 -7.22 -21.96 15.87
N LEU A 819 -6.33 -22.13 14.90
CA LEU A 819 -6.62 -22.82 13.65
C LEU A 819 -5.86 -24.15 13.60
N THR A 820 -6.54 -25.26 13.33
CA THR A 820 -5.97 -26.61 13.31
C THR A 820 -6.44 -27.41 12.10
N ALA A 821 -5.80 -28.55 11.84
CA ALA A 821 -6.12 -29.44 10.71
C ALA A 821 -6.12 -28.72 9.35
N LEU A 822 -5.16 -27.81 9.15
CA LEU A 822 -5.10 -26.95 7.97
C LEU A 822 -4.62 -27.74 6.76
N GLN A 823 -5.39 -27.69 5.67
CA GLN A 823 -5.07 -28.31 4.39
C GLN A 823 -5.29 -27.33 3.25
N VAL A 824 -4.34 -27.26 2.32
CA VAL A 824 -4.44 -26.41 1.14
C VAL A 824 -4.52 -27.27 -0.11
N ARG A 825 -5.55 -27.02 -0.91
CA ARG A 825 -5.71 -27.59 -2.25
C ARG A 825 -5.52 -26.48 -3.29
N TRP A 826 -4.39 -26.51 -3.98
CA TRP A 826 -4.14 -25.59 -5.09
C TRP A 826 -5.01 -25.92 -6.29
N ALA A 827 -5.55 -24.89 -6.94
CA ALA A 827 -6.27 -25.04 -8.19
C ALA A 827 -5.27 -25.35 -9.34
N PRO A 828 -5.73 -25.98 -10.44
CA PRO A 828 -4.91 -26.10 -11.64
C PRO A 828 -4.38 -24.74 -12.08
N ALA A 829 -3.16 -24.70 -12.61
CA ALA A 829 -2.62 -23.48 -13.19
C ALA A 829 -3.53 -23.03 -14.35
N LEU A 830 -4.40 -22.05 -14.10
CA LEU A 830 -5.08 -21.32 -15.17
C LEU A 830 -4.01 -20.66 -16.06
N GLU A 831 -4.31 -20.40 -17.35
CA GLU A 831 -3.34 -19.82 -18.28
C GLU A 831 -2.52 -18.69 -17.63
N THR A 832 -1.20 -18.81 -17.67
CA THR A 832 -0.32 -17.69 -17.39
C THR A 832 -0.53 -16.67 -18.50
N PHE A 833 -0.78 -15.41 -18.14
CA PHE A 833 -0.88 -14.32 -19.11
C PHE A 833 0.52 -14.00 -19.68
N SER A 834 1.10 -14.94 -20.44
CA SER A 834 2.38 -14.77 -21.12
C SER A 834 2.28 -13.64 -22.15
N SER A 835 3.36 -12.87 -22.24
CA SER A 835 3.59 -11.81 -23.23
C SER A 835 3.78 -12.33 -24.66
N GLU A 836 3.79 -13.64 -24.86
CA GLU A 836 4.12 -14.25 -26.15
C GLU A 836 2.87 -14.30 -27.04
N GLY A 837 2.73 -13.27 -27.87
CA GLY A 837 1.67 -13.13 -28.87
C GLY A 837 1.38 -11.68 -29.29
N GLU A 838 1.88 -10.69 -28.55
CA GLU A 838 1.69 -9.26 -28.88
C GLU A 838 2.82 -8.74 -29.79
N THR A 839 2.69 -8.95 -31.10
CA THR A 839 3.41 -8.15 -32.11
C THR A 839 2.57 -6.93 -32.46
N ASP A 840 2.56 -5.93 -31.58
CA ASP A 840 2.53 -4.48 -31.85
C ASP A 840 2.22 -3.73 -30.54
N ASP A 841 2.98 -2.66 -30.30
CA ASP A 841 3.21 -1.94 -29.03
C ASP A 841 4.17 -2.69 -28.07
N GLN A 842 5.43 -2.26 -28.09
CA GLN A 842 6.52 -2.70 -27.19
C GLN A 842 6.02 -2.94 -25.75
N LEU A 843 6.04 -4.21 -25.32
CA LEU A 843 5.94 -4.58 -23.92
C LEU A 843 7.22 -4.12 -23.20
N ASP A 844 7.06 -3.24 -22.22
CA ASP A 844 8.14 -2.69 -21.42
C ASP A 844 8.77 -3.76 -20.50
N PRO A 845 10.10 -3.93 -20.44
CA PRO A 845 10.77 -4.91 -19.59
C PRO A 845 10.56 -4.72 -18.07
N LEU A 846 10.00 -3.58 -17.65
CA LEU A 846 9.81 -3.20 -16.24
C LEU A 846 8.45 -3.63 -15.65
N ASP A 847 7.53 -4.16 -16.47
CA ASP A 847 6.20 -4.64 -16.04
C ASP A 847 6.13 -6.16 -15.86
N GLN A 848 7.27 -6.85 -15.82
CA GLN A 848 7.29 -8.25 -15.40
C GLN A 848 6.98 -8.32 -13.89
N PRO A 849 5.88 -8.96 -13.46
CA PRO A 849 5.84 -9.46 -12.10
C PRO A 849 7.05 -10.38 -11.94
N SER A 850 7.82 -10.21 -10.87
CA SER A 850 8.89 -11.13 -10.49
C SER A 850 8.30 -12.52 -10.28
N SER A 851 8.16 -13.26 -11.37
CA SER A 851 7.59 -14.59 -11.48
C SER A 851 8.52 -15.37 -12.39
N LEU A 852 9.70 -15.72 -11.86
CA LEU A 852 10.62 -16.65 -12.48
C LEU A 852 10.08 -18.07 -12.32
N LEU A 853 9.04 -18.42 -13.09
CA LEU A 853 8.83 -19.81 -13.51
C LEU A 853 9.63 -20.04 -14.80
N GLN A 854 10.95 -19.95 -14.70
CA GLN A 854 11.87 -20.42 -15.73
C GLN A 854 12.90 -21.35 -15.10
N ARG A 855 12.55 -22.62 -14.99
CA ARG A 855 13.54 -23.68 -14.80
C ARG A 855 13.96 -24.20 -16.17
N LYS A 856 15.02 -23.62 -16.74
CA LYS A 856 15.77 -24.24 -17.84
C LYS A 856 16.49 -25.47 -17.29
N GLY A 857 15.94 -26.66 -17.54
CA GLY A 857 16.66 -27.92 -17.43
C GLY A 857 17.26 -28.27 -18.79
N SER A 858 18.59 -28.23 -18.87
CA SER A 858 19.35 -28.77 -20.00
C SER A 858 19.26 -30.28 -20.05
N SER A 859 18.76 -30.86 -21.15
CA SER A 859 19.23 -32.17 -21.63
C SER A 859 18.87 -32.36 -23.11
N GLN A 860 19.85 -32.83 -23.88
CA GLN A 860 19.73 -33.23 -25.27
C GLN A 860 19.01 -34.58 -25.38
N GLY A 861 18.23 -34.75 -26.46
CA GLY A 861 18.14 -36.03 -27.19
C GLY A 861 16.86 -36.85 -27.01
N GLY A 862 16.17 -37.09 -28.13
CA GLY A 862 15.50 -38.37 -28.40
C GLY A 862 13.98 -38.41 -28.33
N SER A 863 13.34 -38.51 -29.50
CA SER A 863 11.93 -38.86 -29.68
C SER A 863 11.54 -40.16 -28.96
N ARG A 864 10.42 -40.15 -28.22
CA ARG A 864 9.38 -41.19 -28.25
C ARG A 864 8.12 -40.71 -27.52
N VAL A 865 7.00 -40.96 -28.16
CA VAL A 865 5.63 -40.76 -27.66
C VAL A 865 5.39 -41.74 -26.52
N SER A 866 4.94 -41.24 -25.36
CA SER A 866 4.35 -42.03 -24.28
C SER A 866 3.32 -41.21 -23.53
N GLU A 867 2.22 -41.88 -23.19
CA GLU A 867 0.94 -41.45 -22.60
C GLU A 867 1.02 -40.50 -21.39
N PRO A 868 -0.07 -39.75 -21.08
CA PRO A 868 -0.06 -38.76 -20.01
C PRO A 868 -0.17 -39.42 -18.64
N THR A 869 0.96 -39.52 -17.94
CA THR A 869 1.01 -39.84 -16.51
C THR A 869 0.50 -38.65 -15.68
N GLN A 870 -0.38 -38.94 -14.71
CA GLN A 870 -0.93 -38.01 -13.72
C GLN A 870 0.12 -37.04 -13.16
N VAL A 871 -0.06 -35.73 -13.37
CA VAL A 871 0.77 -34.68 -12.75
C VAL A 871 0.21 -34.36 -11.37
N GLY A 872 0.89 -34.85 -10.35
CA GLY A 872 0.64 -34.56 -8.95
C GLY A 872 0.98 -33.12 -8.56
N SER A 873 0.20 -32.61 -7.60
CA SER A 873 0.41 -31.39 -6.83
C SER A 873 1.84 -31.25 -6.32
N SER A 874 2.60 -30.31 -6.90
CA SER A 874 3.90 -29.89 -6.38
C SER A 874 3.67 -28.87 -5.26
N VAL A 875 3.66 -29.33 -4.01
CA VAL A 875 3.82 -28.46 -2.84
C VAL A 875 5.15 -27.70 -3.01
N VAL A 876 5.09 -26.37 -3.02
CA VAL A 876 6.29 -25.53 -3.11
C VAL A 876 7.05 -25.65 -1.78
N ASP A 877 8.20 -26.33 -1.78
CA ASP A 877 9.07 -26.40 -0.62
C ASP A 877 9.46 -24.99 -0.15
N GLY A 878 9.33 -24.75 1.16
CA GLY A 878 9.71 -23.46 1.78
C GLY A 878 8.62 -22.38 1.80
N LEU A 879 7.36 -22.72 1.54
CA LEU A 879 6.23 -21.78 1.65
C LEU A 879 6.12 -21.21 3.08
N ARG A 880 5.95 -19.89 3.18
CA ARG A 880 5.64 -19.17 4.43
C ARG A 880 4.19 -18.73 4.43
N VAL A 881 3.58 -18.64 5.60
CA VAL A 881 2.21 -18.16 5.77
C VAL A 881 2.23 -16.97 6.71
N ARG A 882 1.78 -15.84 6.18
CA ARG A 882 1.48 -14.65 6.97
C ARG A 882 0.02 -14.71 7.38
N SER A 883 -0.23 -14.57 8.67
CA SER A 883 -1.56 -14.54 9.26
C SER A 883 -1.83 -13.18 9.90
N VAL A 884 -3.08 -12.71 9.84
CA VAL A 884 -3.54 -11.49 10.48
C VAL A 884 -4.84 -11.78 11.23
N PHE A 885 -4.88 -11.47 12.54
CA PHE A 885 -6.07 -11.62 13.38
C PHE A 885 -6.09 -10.63 14.56
N PRO A 886 -7.21 -9.92 14.77
CA PRO A 886 -8.33 -9.76 13.83
C PRO A 886 -7.91 -8.88 12.64
N LEU A 887 -8.81 -8.68 11.69
CA LEU A 887 -8.51 -7.81 10.55
C LEU A 887 -8.34 -6.36 11.01
N PRO A 888 -7.53 -5.55 10.31
CA PRO A 888 -7.35 -4.15 10.70
C PRO A 888 -8.62 -3.29 10.66
N CYS A 889 -9.64 -3.68 9.88
CA CYS A 889 -10.96 -3.05 9.91
C CYS A 889 -11.80 -3.38 11.16
N GLU A 890 -11.40 -4.41 11.90
CA GLU A 890 -12.07 -4.92 13.11
C GLU A 890 -11.28 -4.58 14.38
N ASP A 891 -10.01 -4.18 14.25
CA ASP A 891 -9.17 -3.79 15.38
C ASP A 891 -9.12 -2.27 15.52
N GLU A 892 -9.82 -1.72 16.51
CA GLU A 892 -9.77 -0.29 16.84
C GLU A 892 -8.36 0.17 17.27
N PHE A 893 -7.50 -0.77 17.69
CA PHE A 893 -6.11 -0.52 18.09
C PHE A 893 -5.12 -0.86 16.98
N ALA A 894 -5.56 -1.18 15.76
CA ALA A 894 -4.68 -1.68 14.70
C ALA A 894 -3.50 -0.73 14.42
N GLU A 895 -3.77 0.58 14.34
CA GLU A 895 -2.74 1.59 14.11
C GLU A 895 -1.80 1.72 15.31
N GLU A 896 -2.34 1.72 16.53
CA GLU A 896 -1.57 1.79 17.77
C GLU A 896 -0.63 0.59 17.91
N ARG A 897 -1.09 -0.62 17.57
CA ARG A 897 -0.28 -1.83 17.56
C ARG A 897 0.83 -1.76 16.52
N GLN A 898 0.56 -1.22 15.34
CA GLN A 898 1.58 -1.03 14.32
C GLN A 898 2.64 -0.02 14.77
N LEU A 899 2.22 1.13 15.32
CA LEU A 899 3.10 2.13 15.91
C LEU A 899 3.92 1.55 17.07
N ALA A 900 3.32 0.74 17.93
CA ALA A 900 4.00 0.07 19.03
C ALA A 900 5.02 -0.96 18.53
N ALA A 901 4.71 -1.74 17.49
CA ALA A 901 5.64 -2.68 16.87
C ALA A 901 6.85 -1.95 16.25
N VAL A 902 6.60 -0.86 15.53
CA VAL A 902 7.60 0.07 14.99
C VAL A 902 8.47 0.66 16.11
N ALA A 903 7.85 1.11 17.20
CA ALA A 903 8.55 1.62 18.37
C ALA A 903 9.41 0.53 19.02
N ASP A 904 8.91 -0.70 19.18
CA ASP A 904 9.65 -1.83 19.74
C ASP A 904 10.88 -2.21 18.87
N GLN A 905 10.72 -2.23 17.54
CA GLN A 905 11.80 -2.49 16.59
C GLN A 905 12.90 -1.44 16.70
N MET A 906 12.51 -0.16 16.84
CA MET A 906 13.47 0.91 17.04
C MET A 906 14.11 0.85 18.42
N LEU A 907 13.33 0.66 19.47
CA LEU A 907 13.75 0.98 20.83
C LEU A 907 14.61 -0.11 21.47
N GLN A 908 14.54 -1.38 21.02
CA GLN A 908 15.39 -2.53 21.44
C GLN A 908 16.03 -2.38 22.84
N ASP A 909 15.22 -2.09 23.86
CA ASP A 909 15.66 -2.06 25.26
C ASP A 909 14.90 -3.14 26.04
N PRO A 910 15.51 -4.32 26.26
CA PRO A 910 14.89 -5.43 26.97
C PRO A 910 14.65 -5.16 28.47
N THR A 911 15.05 -4.00 29.02
CA THR A 911 15.30 -3.85 30.45
C THR A 911 14.28 -3.00 31.22
N GLN A 912 13.23 -2.48 30.58
CA GLN A 912 12.17 -1.74 31.28
C GLN A 912 10.96 -2.63 31.67
N PRO A 913 10.69 -2.85 32.96
CA PRO A 913 9.59 -3.71 33.43
C PRO A 913 8.18 -3.14 33.13
N HIS A 914 7.99 -1.82 33.08
CA HIS A 914 6.73 -1.21 32.66
C HIS A 914 6.36 -1.50 31.20
N ARG A 915 7.36 -1.65 30.32
CA ARG A 915 7.16 -2.05 28.91
C ARG A 915 6.78 -3.52 28.75
N ARG A 916 7.13 -4.41 29.70
CA ARG A 916 6.73 -5.84 29.67
C ARG A 916 5.23 -6.04 29.83
N ARG A 917 4.55 -5.28 30.71
CA ARG A 917 3.07 -5.33 30.84
C ARG A 917 2.37 -4.74 29.62
N ARG A 918 2.92 -3.66 29.04
CA ARG A 918 2.41 -3.03 27.81
C ARG A 918 2.56 -3.93 26.57
N ARG A 919 3.67 -4.68 26.49
CA ARG A 919 3.93 -5.74 25.50
C ARG A 919 2.89 -6.86 25.48
N GLN A 920 2.17 -7.12 26.58
CA GLN A 920 1.09 -8.11 26.59
C GLN A 920 -0.22 -7.58 25.99
N ARG A 921 -0.46 -6.25 26.02
CA ARG A 921 -1.71 -5.63 25.56
C ARG A 921 -1.69 -5.28 24.07
N LEU A 922 -0.54 -4.85 23.55
CA LEU A 922 -0.32 -4.38 22.18
C LEU A 922 0.60 -5.32 21.37
N GLN A 923 0.38 -6.63 21.45
CA GLN A 923 1.09 -7.58 20.59
C GLN A 923 0.75 -7.35 19.11
N PRO A 924 1.70 -7.60 18.18
CA PRO A 924 1.43 -7.61 16.75
C PRO A 924 0.28 -8.57 16.44
N THR A 925 -0.68 -8.09 15.67
CA THR A 925 -1.80 -8.89 15.14
C THR A 925 -1.43 -9.61 13.85
N SER A 926 -0.15 -9.62 13.47
CA SER A 926 0.36 -10.40 12.36
C SER A 926 1.46 -11.35 12.81
N GLN A 927 1.45 -12.56 12.26
CA GLN A 927 2.46 -13.59 12.49
C GLN A 927 2.87 -14.23 11.17
N THR A 928 4.15 -14.54 11.00
CA THR A 928 4.65 -15.29 9.84
C THR A 928 5.27 -16.61 10.30
N ASN A 929 4.76 -17.72 9.78
CA ASN A 929 5.21 -19.08 10.09
C ASN A 929 5.59 -19.82 8.81
N THR A 930 6.33 -20.93 8.90
CA THR A 930 6.47 -21.84 7.75
C THR A 930 5.17 -22.64 7.58
N TRP A 931 4.82 -22.98 6.33
CA TRP A 931 3.64 -23.80 6.07
C TRP A 931 3.74 -25.17 6.75
N SER A 932 4.92 -25.79 6.77
CA SER A 932 5.14 -27.07 7.44
C SER A 932 4.77 -27.04 8.93
N ALA A 933 5.25 -26.02 9.65
CA ALA A 933 4.94 -25.87 11.08
C ALA A 933 3.47 -25.56 11.32
N LEU A 934 2.86 -24.74 10.44
CA LEU A 934 1.46 -24.34 10.56
C LEU A 934 0.49 -25.49 10.22
N ALA A 935 0.85 -26.35 9.25
CA ALA A 935 0.09 -27.54 8.91
C ALA A 935 0.17 -28.61 10.01
N GLU A 936 1.34 -28.78 10.64
CA GLU A 936 1.55 -29.79 11.69
C GLU A 936 1.00 -29.36 13.05
N HIS A 937 1.22 -28.11 13.47
CA HIS A 937 0.91 -27.64 14.82
C HIS A 937 -0.26 -26.65 14.89
N GLY A 938 -0.75 -26.18 13.74
CA GLY A 938 -1.79 -25.15 13.67
C GLY A 938 -1.26 -23.73 13.93
N LEU A 939 -2.18 -22.77 13.93
CA LEU A 939 -1.95 -21.38 14.27
C LEU A 939 -2.59 -21.05 15.61
N LYS A 940 -1.86 -20.37 16.50
CA LYS A 940 -2.43 -19.79 17.73
C LYS A 940 -2.09 -18.32 17.83
N GLN A 941 -3.10 -17.47 17.88
CA GLN A 941 -2.92 -16.02 17.92
C GLN A 941 -3.88 -15.36 18.90
N CYS A 942 -3.37 -14.40 19.68
CA CYS A 942 -4.14 -13.70 20.69
C CYS A 942 -4.27 -12.21 20.32
N ALA A 943 -5.44 -11.63 20.56
CA ALA A 943 -5.67 -10.21 20.36
C ALA A 943 -6.63 -9.66 21.43
N VAL A 944 -6.34 -8.44 21.87
CA VAL A 944 -7.22 -7.70 22.79
C VAL A 944 -8.04 -6.72 21.97
N VAL A 945 -9.33 -6.98 21.83
CA VAL A 945 -10.24 -6.13 21.03
C VAL A 945 -11.52 -5.86 21.78
N THR A 946 -12.24 -4.83 21.32
CA THR A 946 -13.63 -4.64 21.73
C THR A 946 -14.48 -5.84 21.28
N PRO A 947 -15.48 -6.24 22.08
CA PRO A 947 -16.39 -7.32 21.70
C PRO A 947 -17.11 -6.95 20.40
N GLN A 948 -16.90 -7.75 19.36
CA GLN A 948 -17.54 -7.60 18.05
C GLN A 948 -18.25 -8.90 17.66
N ASN A 949 -19.33 -8.76 16.90
CA ASN A 949 -20.14 -9.90 16.45
C ASN A 949 -19.47 -10.66 15.30
N HIS A 950 -18.67 -9.95 14.50
CA HIS A 950 -18.01 -10.47 13.32
C HIS A 950 -16.51 -10.22 13.46
N LEU A 951 -15.75 -11.31 13.46
CA LEU A 951 -14.30 -11.29 13.48
C LEU A 951 -13.81 -12.19 12.34
N HIS A 952 -12.67 -11.83 11.77
CA HIS A 952 -12.07 -12.59 10.69
C HIS A 952 -10.56 -12.73 10.90
N ALA A 953 -9.99 -13.76 10.28
CA ALA A 953 -8.55 -13.96 10.18
C ALA A 953 -8.16 -14.10 8.72
N ALA A 954 -7.12 -13.40 8.28
CA ALA A 954 -6.61 -13.50 6.92
C ALA A 954 -5.30 -14.30 6.89
N LEU A 955 -5.12 -15.12 5.86
CA LEU A 955 -3.90 -15.89 5.61
C LEU A 955 -3.39 -15.59 4.20
N SER A 956 -2.09 -15.28 4.09
CA SER A 956 -1.38 -15.05 2.83
C SER A 956 -0.22 -16.04 2.73
N PHE A 957 -0.22 -16.84 1.67
CA PHE A 957 0.77 -17.85 1.37
C PHE A 957 1.85 -17.24 0.49
N VAL A 958 3.07 -17.17 0.99
CA VAL A 958 4.20 -16.48 0.38
C VAL A 958 5.28 -17.48 0.03
N ASP A 959 5.70 -17.48 -1.23
CA ASP A 959 6.76 -18.36 -1.71
C ASP A 959 8.16 -17.92 -1.21
N PRO A 960 9.21 -18.71 -1.45
CA PRO A 960 10.58 -18.33 -1.08
C PRO A 960 11.10 -17.07 -1.78
N SER A 961 10.51 -16.64 -2.89
CA SER A 961 10.86 -15.40 -3.58
C SER A 961 10.28 -14.14 -2.92
N GLY A 962 9.31 -14.32 -2.02
CA GLY A 962 8.58 -13.23 -1.37
C GLY A 962 7.25 -12.89 -2.04
N ALA A 963 6.87 -13.61 -3.11
CA ALA A 963 5.62 -13.38 -3.81
C ALA A 963 4.46 -14.16 -3.15
N SER A 964 3.32 -13.49 -3.01
CA SER A 964 2.08 -14.14 -2.55
C SER A 964 1.51 -15.01 -3.67
N VAL A 965 1.22 -16.28 -3.35
CA VAL A 965 0.66 -17.28 -4.28
C VAL A 965 -0.81 -17.59 -4.00
N GLY A 966 -1.33 -17.17 -2.85
CA GLY A 966 -2.74 -17.31 -2.48
C GLY A 966 -3.06 -16.56 -1.20
N GLN A 967 -4.22 -15.93 -1.15
CA GLN A 967 -4.74 -15.23 0.01
C GLN A 967 -6.17 -15.67 0.29
N GLY A 968 -6.51 -15.88 1.56
CA GLY A 968 -7.86 -16.27 1.99
C GLY A 968 -8.23 -15.64 3.32
N VAL A 969 -9.53 -15.54 3.56
CA VAL A 969 -10.09 -15.02 4.81
C VAL A 969 -10.99 -16.08 5.44
N VAL A 970 -10.81 -16.30 6.74
CA VAL A 970 -11.60 -17.21 7.56
C VAL A 970 -12.57 -16.38 8.39
N GLY A 971 -13.87 -16.61 8.20
CA GLY A 971 -14.92 -16.02 9.03
C GLY A 971 -15.02 -16.74 10.37
N LEU A 972 -15.05 -15.97 11.46
CA LEU A 972 -15.09 -16.52 12.82
C LEU A 972 -16.45 -16.30 13.49
N VAL A 973 -17.51 -16.02 12.71
CA VAL A 973 -18.85 -15.75 13.24
C VAL A 973 -19.41 -16.95 14.01
N GLU A 974 -19.33 -18.16 13.46
CA GLU A 974 -19.83 -19.35 14.18
C GLU A 974 -18.94 -19.69 15.39
N ALA A 975 -17.62 -19.52 15.27
CA ALA A 975 -16.68 -19.71 16.37
C ALA A 975 -16.87 -18.67 17.50
N SER A 976 -17.29 -17.44 17.18
CA SER A 976 -17.60 -16.41 18.17
C SER A 976 -18.92 -16.67 18.91
N LEU A 977 -19.87 -17.33 18.26
CA LEU A 977 -21.12 -17.80 18.89
C LEU A 977 -20.90 -19.03 19.77
N ARG A 978 -19.96 -19.91 19.42
CA ARG A 978 -19.63 -21.15 20.13
C ARG A 978 -18.20 -21.14 20.67
N LEU A 979 -17.93 -20.19 21.57
CA LEU A 979 -16.60 -20.02 22.16
C LEU A 979 -16.07 -21.33 22.77
N GLY A 980 -14.83 -21.68 22.43
CA GLY A 980 -14.16 -22.90 22.89
C GLY A 980 -14.50 -24.18 22.11
N HIS A 981 -15.36 -24.12 21.09
CA HIS A 981 -15.64 -25.25 20.20
C HIS A 981 -14.92 -25.10 18.85
N PRO A 982 -14.33 -26.18 18.30
CA PRO A 982 -13.78 -26.17 16.96
C PRO A 982 -14.92 -26.19 15.93
N ILE A 983 -14.85 -25.29 14.95
CA ILE A 983 -15.77 -25.16 13.83
C ILE A 983 -15.01 -25.42 12.54
N GLU A 984 -15.50 -26.32 11.69
CA GLU A 984 -14.91 -26.53 10.37
C GLU A 984 -15.12 -25.31 9.47
N PHE A 985 -14.11 -24.97 8.69
CA PHE A 985 -14.20 -23.88 7.72
C PHE A 985 -13.57 -24.29 6.39
N THR A 986 -14.09 -23.68 5.33
CA THR A 986 -13.51 -23.70 4.00
C THR A 986 -13.39 -22.26 3.51
N SER A 987 -12.22 -21.88 3.01
CA SER A 987 -11.90 -20.54 2.53
C SER A 987 -11.26 -20.64 1.16
N ALA A 988 -11.81 -19.93 0.18
CA ALA A 988 -11.20 -19.84 -1.14
C ALA A 988 -9.89 -19.03 -1.07
N LEU A 989 -8.89 -19.48 -1.82
CA LEU A 989 -7.64 -18.74 -2.00
C LEU A 989 -7.67 -18.02 -3.33
N SER A 990 -7.33 -16.73 -3.31
CA SER A 990 -7.22 -15.90 -4.50
C SER A 990 -6.01 -14.98 -4.48
N MET A 991 -5.63 -14.46 -5.65
CA MET A 991 -4.59 -13.46 -5.85
C MET A 991 -5.03 -12.45 -6.90
N GLY A 992 -5.16 -11.17 -6.54
CA GLY A 992 -5.74 -10.16 -7.42
C GLY A 992 -7.15 -10.55 -7.89
N GLY A 993 -7.94 -11.24 -7.07
CA GLY A 993 -9.23 -11.80 -7.47
C GLY A 993 -9.16 -12.95 -8.47
N ARG A 994 -7.99 -13.52 -8.79
CA ARG A 994 -7.89 -14.80 -9.53
C ARG A 994 -7.91 -15.96 -8.54
N ARG A 995 -8.70 -17.01 -8.79
CA ARG A 995 -8.73 -18.20 -7.93
C ARG A 995 -7.40 -18.94 -8.02
N THR A 996 -6.78 -19.24 -6.88
CA THR A 996 -5.52 -19.98 -6.80
C THR A 996 -5.65 -21.30 -6.03
N GLY A 997 -6.67 -21.45 -5.19
CA GLY A 997 -6.89 -22.69 -4.46
C GLY A 997 -7.99 -22.59 -3.41
N GLU A 998 -7.89 -23.45 -2.42
CA GLU A 998 -8.83 -23.58 -1.31
C GLU A 998 -8.06 -24.00 -0.05
N LEU A 999 -8.42 -23.42 1.09
CA LEU A 999 -7.92 -23.72 2.42
C LEU A 999 -9.06 -24.28 3.26
N THR A 1000 -8.88 -25.48 3.80
CA THR A 1000 -9.82 -26.12 4.73
C THR A 1000 -9.16 -26.31 6.09
N GLY A 1001 -9.96 -26.33 7.15
CA GLY A 1001 -9.48 -26.68 8.48
C GLY A 1001 -10.52 -26.45 9.56
N THR A 1002 -10.06 -26.32 10.80
CA THR A 1002 -10.90 -26.07 11.97
C THR A 1002 -10.48 -24.77 12.65
N ALA A 1003 -11.44 -23.94 13.01
CA ALA A 1003 -11.24 -22.68 13.72
C ALA A 1003 -11.93 -22.73 15.08
N MET A 1004 -11.22 -22.35 16.13
CA MET A 1004 -11.73 -22.24 17.49
C MET A 1004 -11.38 -20.89 18.05
N LEU A 1005 -12.36 -20.21 18.64
CA LEU A 1005 -12.17 -18.92 19.29
C LEU A 1005 -12.38 -19.07 20.81
N MET A 1006 -11.37 -18.75 21.60
CA MET A 1006 -11.45 -18.74 23.05
C MET A 1006 -11.54 -17.30 23.56
N LEU A 1007 -12.34 -17.08 24.60
CA LEU A 1007 -12.47 -15.80 25.26
C LEU A 1007 -11.93 -15.89 26.68
N GLU A 1008 -10.89 -15.12 26.98
CA GLU A 1008 -10.37 -14.95 28.33
C GLU A 1008 -10.86 -13.61 28.87
N LYS A 1009 -11.48 -13.63 30.07
CA LYS A 1009 -11.83 -12.39 30.77
C LYS A 1009 -10.54 -11.75 31.29
N ILE A 1010 -10.17 -10.60 30.75
CA ILE A 1010 -9.18 -9.74 31.39
C ILE A 1010 -9.87 -9.09 32.60
N THR A 1011 -9.52 -9.52 33.81
CA THR A 1011 -9.83 -8.76 35.03
C THR A 1011 -8.96 -7.51 35.06
N GLU A 1012 -9.60 -6.33 35.25
CA GLU A 1012 -9.10 -4.96 34.98
C GLU A 1012 -7.62 -4.67 35.24
#